data_AF-A0A450TCV8-F1
#
_entry.id   AF-A0A450TCV8-F1
#
_cell.length_a   1.000
_cell.length_b   1.000
_cell.length_c   1.000
_cell.angle_alpha   90.00
_cell.angle_beta   90.00
_cell.angle_gamma   90.00
#
_symmetry.space_group_name_H-M   'P 1'
#
loop_
_entity.id
_entity.type
_entity.pdbx_description
1 polymer ?
#
loop_
_entity_poly.entity_id
_entity_poly.type
_entity_poly.pdbx_seq_one_letter_code
_entity_poly.pdbx_strand_id
1 'polypeptide(L)'
;MWFQDVNPNWVIAIAGLISAVTATYAIHGTMRIIPWRRKQKEIDTSTGTQYQGSEKAPKHEHPLPATPQSALHELTEQLDGWFNALEYQRESHDPQGEDFFEWIIKIPDGGRYSRVLVRGVAGEATKSHASDLLRKKETHGTDRAWLVAHRLVEPAARAMAEKNPELECVTFDELVDRDADFTKYFEWLDTEVKARGIDRYYVPLACRKGDDHYEDIDEYVDRWLDDPNEGQISVTGQFGTGKTWFGLHYAWRAAREYLDAKARGRQRPRLPLFIPLKEYAGGELGIELLFSGFFFQKHEIPLKGYSIFEYLNRTGKFLLIFDGFDEMVLRLNQQALIDSFWEIARAVVPGSKAILTSRTECFTSEQQARAVLNGEVLYTTKRIPKYPPKFDLIELDLLQPHQIREILERHRTDPKKITRIVENERLMDIGRRAIMIGFLLDALDSTDEEGDRPWEREHLDVVNILYSAVTRRLDRDIEMGRTFTSLADKLYFFCEISWELFDKKLASIHYTEFNDRIRQFFRERIQDDRDIDYWAWDLRRNGMFIRNEIGEYTPAHRSLAEFFAAYKFVAELGVLAPEFIGAARERLRREIDDDQEPKVYTWSNYFVPPDSHSPTKQLAPLREFTTEPRRVKGKDTRSFVMSQRLPKNTFIFATGLMSREWLAIDKLCRLCWAGTGQMAWNAGELLTYLRVEQGERIARALVTENRDQPLPVGVVWLLGEMGYEGKEVIDRLIDTVERFARGETVDPTAWWGTGWSLRKLGHFGKDADTRERDEEKTIAFLSQYRPAGYTLERACEHLKQTLDPENPDAPPIDPCDLVTIAINKSQLDIEKLYSKILSRIDLETDTIERHCRDVIWLCGHLQIEESIPGLIRCARNQPQSTNRNAATEALGKIGKVSPEVVDTLEKQLTDGYHRTRLHAAISLEGIRSTSSLGALEKALKEEEVPAVRDAMALAITRLRAT
;
A
#
# COMPACT_ATOMS: atom_id res chain seq x y z
N MET A 1 -5.16 -40.06 35.77
CA MET A 1 -4.51 -41.38 35.62
C MET A 1 -4.09 -41.48 34.16
N TRP A 2 -2.82 -41.82 33.89
CA TRP A 2 -2.15 -41.89 32.57
C TRP A 2 -1.63 -40.57 31.96
N PHE A 3 -0.46 -40.14 32.43
CA PHE A 3 0.56 -39.47 31.61
C PHE A 3 1.87 -40.22 31.86
N GLN A 4 2.28 -41.07 30.91
CA GLN A 4 3.65 -41.56 30.77
C GLN A 4 4.00 -41.53 29.29
N ASP A 5 5.25 -41.20 29.00
CA ASP A 5 5.93 -41.07 27.71
C ASP A 5 6.00 -39.66 27.10
N VAL A 6 6.82 -38.81 27.73
CA VAL A 6 7.53 -37.73 27.04
C VAL A 6 9.02 -38.08 27.00
N ASN A 7 9.57 -38.03 25.79
CA ASN A 7 10.93 -38.39 25.43
C ASN A 7 12.00 -37.49 26.12
N PRO A 8 13.04 -38.05 26.78
CA PRO A 8 14.05 -37.27 27.52
C PRO A 8 14.90 -36.32 26.66
N ASN A 9 14.87 -36.43 25.33
CA ASN A 9 15.56 -35.49 24.44
C ASN A 9 14.91 -34.09 24.39
N TRP A 10 13.64 -33.95 24.80
CA TRP A 10 12.96 -32.65 24.85
C TRP A 10 13.35 -31.82 26.09
N VAL A 11 13.74 -32.47 27.20
CA VAL A 11 14.16 -31.78 28.44
C VAL A 11 15.54 -31.12 28.27
N ILE A 12 16.42 -31.70 27.44
CA ILE A 12 17.75 -31.13 27.14
C ILE A 12 17.64 -29.94 26.16
N ALA A 13 16.70 -29.97 25.22
CA ALA A 13 16.46 -28.86 24.29
C ALA A 13 15.88 -27.62 24.98
N ILE A 14 15.02 -27.80 25.99
CA ILE A 14 14.40 -26.70 26.75
C ILE A 14 15.40 -26.09 27.76
N ALA A 15 16.30 -26.88 28.34
CA ALA A 15 17.36 -26.35 29.21
C ALA A 15 18.41 -25.51 28.45
N GLY A 16 18.69 -25.84 27.17
CA GLY A 16 19.57 -25.05 26.31
C GLY A 16 18.98 -23.69 25.90
N LEU A 17 17.67 -23.63 25.68
CA LEU A 17 16.95 -22.39 25.34
C LEU A 17 16.80 -21.43 26.53
N ILE A 18 16.68 -21.94 27.76
CA ILE A 18 16.55 -21.12 28.97
C ILE A 18 17.90 -20.47 29.37
N SER A 19 19.04 -21.09 29.06
CA SER A 19 20.37 -20.53 29.33
C SER A 19 20.80 -19.45 28.33
N ALA A 20 20.28 -19.49 27.09
CA ALA A 20 20.58 -18.48 26.06
C ALA A 20 19.79 -17.18 26.24
N VAL A 21 18.55 -17.25 26.78
CA VAL A 21 17.68 -16.08 26.99
C VAL A 21 18.05 -15.28 28.26
N THR A 22 18.74 -15.89 29.21
CA THR A 22 19.20 -15.20 30.44
C THR A 22 20.52 -14.44 30.29
N ALA A 23 21.29 -14.66 29.21
CA ALA A 23 22.56 -13.95 28.96
C ALA A 23 22.40 -12.63 28.18
N THR A 24 21.24 -12.37 27.56
CA THR A 24 21.01 -11.15 26.76
C THR A 24 20.42 -9.97 27.55
N TYR A 25 19.99 -10.18 28.80
CA TYR A 25 19.28 -9.16 29.61
C TYR A 25 20.10 -8.50 30.72
N ALA A 26 21.40 -8.79 30.83
CA ALA A 26 22.27 -8.14 31.80
C ALA A 26 23.52 -7.62 31.10
N ILE A 27 23.46 -6.41 30.55
CA ILE A 27 24.55 -5.42 30.48
C ILE A 27 24.03 -4.16 29.75
N HIS A 28 23.80 -3.12 30.57
CA HIS A 28 23.90 -1.68 30.26
C HIS A 28 22.66 -0.92 29.78
N GLY A 29 21.79 -0.63 30.75
CA GLY A 29 21.37 0.74 31.00
C GLY A 29 22.36 1.44 31.93
N THR A 30 23.00 2.52 31.47
CA THR A 30 23.31 3.73 32.27
C THR A 30 23.86 4.82 31.35
N MET A 31 23.02 5.83 31.11
CA MET A 31 23.39 7.10 30.49
C MET A 31 24.43 7.86 31.34
N ARG A 32 25.43 8.46 30.67
CA ARG A 32 25.98 9.76 31.05
C ARG A 32 26.39 10.55 29.80
N ILE A 33 25.72 11.69 29.60
CA ILE A 33 25.95 12.71 28.58
C ILE A 33 27.12 13.59 29.04
N ILE A 34 28.20 13.77 28.23
CA ILE A 34 29.07 14.97 28.16
C ILE A 34 29.69 15.05 26.74
N PRO A 35 29.77 16.24 26.08
CA PRO A 35 30.01 16.39 24.64
C PRO A 35 31.50 16.55 24.29
N TRP A 36 31.94 16.07 23.12
CA TRP A 36 33.34 16.20 22.68
C TRP A 36 33.51 17.13 21.48
N ARG A 37 34.21 18.24 21.74
CA ARG A 37 34.70 19.23 20.77
C ARG A 37 36.06 18.79 20.19
N ARG A 38 36.28 19.18 18.93
CA ARG A 38 37.57 19.36 18.22
C ARG A 38 38.80 19.56 19.14
N LYS A 39 39.91 18.87 18.83
CA LYS A 39 41.21 19.52 18.54
C LYS A 39 42.25 18.57 17.93
N GLN A 40 42.92 19.08 16.90
CA GLN A 40 44.15 18.59 16.27
C GLN A 40 45.31 18.45 17.29
N LYS A 41 46.20 17.47 17.08
CA LYS A 41 47.67 17.69 16.98
C LYS A 41 48.44 16.40 16.66
N GLU A 42 48.96 16.38 15.44
CA GLU A 42 50.33 16.07 14.99
C GLU A 42 51.45 15.69 16.00
N ILE A 43 52.30 14.75 15.51
CA ILE A 43 53.79 14.67 15.61
C ILE A 43 54.34 14.09 16.96
N ASP A 44 55.29 13.16 17.06
CA ASP A 44 56.25 12.55 16.12
C ASP A 44 56.88 11.24 16.66
N THR A 45 57.45 10.49 15.71
CA THR A 45 58.67 9.64 15.70
C THR A 45 59.05 8.63 16.80
N SER A 46 59.43 7.47 16.26
CA SER A 46 60.62 6.63 16.56
C SER A 46 60.52 5.55 17.65
N THR A 47 60.43 4.29 17.20
CA THR A 47 61.56 3.37 17.15
C THR A 47 61.14 2.09 16.43
N GLY A 48 61.92 1.71 15.43
CA GLY A 48 61.64 0.57 14.55
C GLY A 48 62.29 -0.72 15.04
N THR A 49 61.71 -1.83 14.59
CA THR A 49 62.45 -3.07 14.35
C THR A 49 61.98 -3.64 13.02
N GLN A 50 62.94 -3.79 12.11
CA GLN A 50 62.79 -4.28 10.74
C GLN A 50 62.40 -5.76 10.72
N TYR A 51 61.44 -6.11 9.85
CA TYR A 51 61.47 -7.34 9.07
C TYR A 51 61.15 -6.98 7.62
N GLN A 52 62.15 -7.08 6.75
CA GLN A 52 62.01 -7.00 5.30
C GLN A 52 61.60 -8.37 4.76
N GLY A 53 60.40 -8.44 4.18
CA GLY A 53 59.97 -9.48 3.25
C GLY A 53 59.21 -8.77 2.13
N SER A 54 59.77 -8.81 0.94
CA SER A 54 59.39 -8.03 -0.24
C SER A 54 58.05 -8.45 -0.84
N GLU A 55 57.09 -7.53 -0.95
CA GLU A 55 56.13 -7.49 -2.05
C GLU A 55 55.66 -6.04 -2.23
N LYS A 56 56.03 -5.46 -3.37
CA LYS A 56 55.63 -4.11 -3.77
C LYS A 56 54.14 -4.11 -4.07
N ALA A 57 53.35 -3.46 -3.22
CA ALA A 57 52.00 -3.02 -3.58
C ALA A 57 52.08 -2.13 -4.83
N PRO A 58 51.27 -2.36 -5.88
CA PRO A 58 51.24 -1.48 -7.02
C PRO A 58 50.68 -0.12 -6.57
N LYS A 59 51.47 0.93 -6.75
CA LYS A 59 50.98 2.31 -6.64
C LYS A 59 49.86 2.46 -7.68
N HIS A 60 48.67 2.78 -7.19
CA HIS A 60 47.56 3.22 -8.02
C HIS A 60 47.93 4.56 -8.66
N GLU A 61 48.45 4.50 -9.88
CA GLU A 61 48.36 5.62 -10.80
C GLU A 61 46.90 5.75 -11.22
N HIS A 62 46.27 6.86 -10.86
CA HIS A 62 45.08 7.32 -11.56
C HIS A 62 45.43 7.39 -13.06
N PRO A 63 44.63 6.79 -13.97
CA PRO A 63 44.80 7.13 -15.37
C PRO A 63 44.55 8.63 -15.48
N LEU A 64 45.57 9.34 -15.95
CA LEU A 64 45.47 10.75 -16.35
C LEU A 64 44.20 10.93 -17.20
N PRO A 65 43.47 12.05 -17.10
CA PRO A 65 42.39 12.34 -18.03
C PRO A 65 42.96 12.27 -19.45
N ALA A 66 42.30 11.50 -20.32
CA ALA A 66 42.72 11.36 -21.70
C ALA A 66 42.88 12.76 -22.32
N THR A 67 44.09 13.06 -22.77
CA THR A 67 44.34 14.15 -23.73
C THR A 67 43.28 14.06 -24.84
N PRO A 68 42.71 15.18 -25.34
CA PRO A 68 41.76 15.13 -26.44
C PRO A 68 42.41 14.38 -27.61
N GLN A 69 41.99 13.14 -27.81
CA GLN A 69 42.44 12.33 -28.93
C GLN A 69 41.98 13.05 -30.20
N SER A 70 42.81 13.09 -31.25
CA SER A 70 42.36 13.73 -32.49
C SER A 70 41.14 12.97 -33.01
N ALA A 71 40.15 13.65 -33.60
CA ALA A 71 38.95 12.99 -34.16
C ALA A 71 39.29 11.87 -35.18
N LEU A 72 40.48 11.94 -35.80
CA LEU A 72 41.02 10.88 -36.63
C LEU A 72 41.31 9.61 -35.82
N HIS A 73 41.94 9.76 -34.66
CA HIS A 73 42.27 8.66 -33.76
C HIS A 73 41.00 8.02 -33.19
N GLU A 74 40.00 8.81 -32.77
CA GLU A 74 38.70 8.28 -32.32
C GLU A 74 37.99 7.48 -33.43
N LEU A 75 37.95 8.01 -34.66
CA LEU A 75 37.36 7.30 -35.80
C LEU A 75 38.14 6.02 -36.15
N THR A 76 39.47 6.05 -36.01
CA THR A 76 40.35 4.89 -36.22
C THR A 76 40.01 3.79 -35.21
N GLU A 77 39.98 4.09 -33.91
CA GLU A 77 39.63 3.12 -32.87
C GLU A 77 38.20 2.59 -33.04
N GLN A 78 37.26 3.46 -33.42
CA GLN A 78 35.90 3.07 -33.71
C GLN A 78 35.84 2.07 -34.87
N LEU A 79 36.40 2.41 -36.03
CA LEU A 79 36.32 1.53 -37.20
C LEU A 79 37.08 0.21 -37.01
N ASP A 80 38.24 0.25 -36.35
CA ASP A 80 39.02 -0.97 -36.06
C ASP A 80 38.21 -1.91 -35.15
N GLY A 81 37.65 -1.40 -34.05
CA GLY A 81 36.83 -2.20 -33.16
C GLY A 81 35.53 -2.71 -33.81
N TRP A 82 34.90 -1.91 -34.67
CA TRP A 82 33.68 -2.31 -35.38
C TRP A 82 33.95 -3.43 -36.39
N PHE A 83 35.00 -3.30 -37.20
CA PHE A 83 35.38 -4.32 -38.18
C PHE A 83 35.85 -5.62 -37.51
N ASN A 84 36.56 -5.52 -36.38
CA ASN A 84 36.91 -6.68 -35.58
C ASN A 84 35.66 -7.39 -35.02
N ALA A 85 34.65 -6.64 -34.55
CA ALA A 85 33.40 -7.20 -34.06
C ALA A 85 32.58 -7.90 -35.17
N LEU A 86 32.70 -7.44 -36.42
CA LEU A 86 32.11 -8.05 -37.62
C LEU A 86 32.96 -9.17 -38.24
N GLU A 87 34.10 -9.52 -37.62
CA GLU A 87 35.06 -10.53 -38.10
C GLU A 87 35.66 -10.21 -39.49
N TYR A 88 35.78 -8.93 -39.83
CA TYR A 88 36.43 -8.50 -41.08
C TYR A 88 37.95 -8.57 -40.96
N GLN A 89 38.62 -9.13 -41.96
CA GLN A 89 40.08 -9.29 -41.93
C GLN A 89 40.78 -8.08 -42.55
N ARG A 90 41.75 -7.52 -41.84
CA ARG A 90 42.57 -6.39 -42.32
C ARG A 90 43.81 -6.88 -43.05
N GLU A 91 44.12 -6.29 -44.20
CA GLU A 91 45.38 -6.52 -44.93
C GLU A 91 46.49 -5.55 -44.48
N SER A 92 47.75 -5.88 -44.80
CA SER A 92 48.91 -5.03 -44.53
C SER A 92 48.93 -3.79 -45.45
N HIS A 93 48.04 -2.84 -45.21
CA HIS A 93 47.95 -1.56 -45.90
C HIS A 93 47.43 -0.50 -44.91
N ASP A 94 48.29 0.44 -44.50
CA ASP A 94 47.95 1.50 -43.53
C ASP A 94 48.59 2.87 -43.89
N PRO A 95 48.31 3.47 -45.07
CA PRO A 95 48.68 4.85 -45.32
C PRO A 95 47.93 5.81 -44.39
N GLN A 96 48.65 6.69 -43.70
CA GLN A 96 48.10 7.82 -42.95
C GLN A 96 48.47 9.14 -43.64
N GLY A 97 47.48 9.99 -43.87
CA GLY A 97 47.63 11.40 -44.26
C GLY A 97 47.50 12.33 -43.04
N GLU A 98 47.45 13.65 -43.27
CA GLU A 98 47.26 14.63 -42.19
C GLU A 98 45.85 14.57 -41.57
N ASP A 99 44.82 14.21 -42.35
CA ASP A 99 43.40 14.24 -41.95
C ASP A 99 42.60 12.95 -42.30
N PHE A 100 43.28 11.92 -42.83
CA PHE A 100 42.67 10.65 -43.19
C PHE A 100 43.59 9.43 -42.95
N PHE A 101 43.00 8.24 -42.88
CA PHE A 101 43.70 6.94 -42.92
C PHE A 101 43.08 6.04 -43.99
N GLU A 102 43.81 5.02 -44.46
CA GLU A 102 43.33 4.06 -45.46
C GLU A 102 43.63 2.62 -45.07
N TRP A 103 42.64 1.73 -45.17
CA TRP A 103 42.77 0.29 -44.94
C TRP A 103 42.20 -0.52 -46.09
N ILE A 104 42.73 -1.72 -46.28
CA ILE A 104 42.07 -2.73 -47.11
C ILE A 104 41.53 -3.81 -46.18
N ILE A 105 40.21 -4.03 -46.23
CA ILE A 105 39.52 -5.06 -45.47
C ILE A 105 38.95 -6.14 -46.40
N LYS A 106 38.86 -7.37 -45.91
CA LYS A 106 38.20 -8.50 -46.57
C LYS A 106 36.88 -8.78 -45.86
N ILE A 107 35.79 -8.69 -46.61
CA ILE A 107 34.44 -8.95 -46.14
C ILE A 107 33.99 -10.32 -46.64
N PRO A 108 33.50 -11.22 -45.77
CA PRO A 108 32.92 -12.49 -46.19
C PRO A 108 31.64 -12.27 -47.01
N ASP A 109 31.58 -12.81 -48.24
CA ASP A 109 30.42 -12.70 -49.14
C ASP A 109 30.19 -14.03 -49.88
N GLY A 110 29.19 -14.80 -49.45
CA GLY A 110 28.72 -16.00 -50.15
C GLY A 110 29.79 -17.09 -50.43
N GLY A 111 30.79 -17.23 -49.56
CA GLY A 111 31.89 -18.19 -49.72
C GLY A 111 33.13 -17.65 -50.45
N ARG A 112 33.14 -16.37 -50.84
CA ARG A 112 34.33 -15.62 -51.29
C ARG A 112 34.56 -14.42 -50.36
N TYR A 113 35.70 -13.75 -50.51
CA TYR A 113 35.98 -12.49 -49.82
C TYR A 113 35.93 -11.34 -50.83
N SER A 114 35.18 -10.29 -50.50
CA SER A 114 35.24 -9.02 -51.22
C SER A 114 36.29 -8.11 -50.56
N ARG A 115 37.20 -7.55 -51.35
CA ARG A 115 38.23 -6.60 -50.91
C ARG A 115 37.67 -5.19 -50.99
N VAL A 116 37.63 -4.49 -49.86
CA VAL A 116 37.11 -3.11 -49.77
C VAL A 116 38.21 -2.16 -49.29
N LEU A 117 38.45 -1.09 -50.05
CA LEU A 117 39.34 0.01 -49.66
C LEU A 117 38.56 1.02 -48.80
N VAL A 118 38.85 1.08 -47.51
CA VAL A 118 38.20 1.99 -46.55
C VAL A 118 39.09 3.20 -46.32
N ARG A 119 38.56 4.41 -46.47
CA ARG A 119 39.21 5.67 -46.06
C ARG A 119 38.40 6.34 -44.96
N GLY A 120 39.00 6.48 -43.79
CA GLY A 120 38.42 7.23 -42.67
C GLY A 120 38.88 8.69 -42.68
N VAL A 121 37.96 9.64 -42.51
CA VAL A 121 38.24 11.09 -42.48
C VAL A 121 37.72 11.71 -41.19
N ALA A 122 38.58 12.47 -40.49
CA ALA A 122 38.25 13.08 -39.20
C ALA A 122 37.21 14.21 -39.30
N GLY A 123 37.21 14.94 -40.42
CA GLY A 123 36.32 16.06 -40.69
C GLY A 123 35.14 15.71 -41.60
N GLU A 124 34.77 16.66 -42.46
CA GLU A 124 33.77 16.42 -43.50
C GLU A 124 34.37 15.63 -44.67
N ALA A 125 33.69 14.56 -45.08
CA ALA A 125 34.07 13.81 -46.28
C ALA A 125 33.68 14.61 -47.54
N THR A 126 34.69 15.18 -48.20
CA THR A 126 34.52 16.01 -49.40
C THR A 126 34.52 15.20 -50.69
N LYS A 127 34.05 15.81 -51.79
CA LYS A 127 34.14 15.24 -53.14
C LYS A 127 35.58 14.90 -53.57
N SER A 128 36.57 15.65 -53.08
CA SER A 128 37.99 15.38 -53.36
C SER A 128 38.42 14.05 -52.75
N HIS A 129 38.02 13.78 -51.51
CA HIS A 129 38.31 12.51 -50.83
C HIS A 129 37.70 11.31 -51.57
N ALA A 130 36.45 11.45 -52.05
CA ALA A 130 35.77 10.44 -52.84
C ALA A 130 36.45 10.15 -54.20
N SER A 131 36.86 11.20 -54.92
CA SER A 131 37.52 11.08 -56.23
C SER A 131 38.89 10.41 -56.12
N ASP A 132 39.67 10.79 -55.11
CA ASP A 132 40.98 10.19 -54.85
C ASP A 132 40.87 8.72 -54.42
N LEU A 133 39.84 8.37 -53.64
CA LEU A 133 39.58 7.00 -53.21
C LEU A 133 39.25 6.08 -54.40
N LEU A 134 38.40 6.54 -55.33
CA LEU A 134 38.08 5.83 -56.57
C LEU A 134 39.33 5.56 -57.42
N ARG A 135 40.21 6.56 -57.61
CA ARG A 135 41.49 6.38 -58.34
C ARG A 135 42.40 5.34 -57.67
N LYS A 136 42.47 5.36 -56.33
CA LYS A 136 43.27 4.40 -55.57
C LYS A 136 42.67 2.99 -55.57
N LYS A 137 41.34 2.86 -55.61
CA LYS A 137 40.63 1.58 -55.75
C LYS A 137 41.08 0.84 -57.02
N GLU A 138 41.15 1.54 -58.16
CA GLU A 138 41.69 0.99 -59.41
C GLU A 138 43.17 0.60 -59.29
N THR A 139 43.97 1.44 -58.64
CA THR A 139 45.41 1.20 -58.43
C THR A 139 45.68 -0.05 -57.58
N HIS A 140 44.85 -0.29 -56.56
CA HIS A 140 44.99 -1.42 -55.62
C HIS A 140 44.17 -2.66 -56.02
N GLY A 141 43.39 -2.61 -57.11
CA GLY A 141 42.58 -3.73 -57.58
C GLY A 141 41.56 -4.23 -56.55
N THR A 142 40.95 -3.32 -55.79
CA THR A 142 39.91 -3.65 -54.80
C THR A 142 38.52 -3.69 -55.46
N ASP A 143 37.56 -4.43 -54.89
CA ASP A 143 36.22 -4.59 -55.46
C ASP A 143 35.33 -3.37 -55.21
N ARG A 144 35.43 -2.79 -54.00
CA ARG A 144 34.64 -1.62 -53.56
C ARG A 144 35.50 -0.64 -52.79
N ALA A 145 34.99 0.58 -52.61
CA ALA A 145 35.63 1.62 -51.82
C ALA A 145 34.63 2.30 -50.87
N TRP A 146 34.99 2.44 -49.60
CA TRP A 146 34.18 3.06 -48.56
C TRP A 146 34.86 4.30 -48.02
N LEU A 147 34.23 5.46 -48.20
CA LEU A 147 34.61 6.70 -47.55
C LEU A 147 33.77 6.87 -46.28
N VAL A 148 34.42 6.79 -45.12
CA VAL A 148 33.75 6.90 -43.81
C VAL A 148 34.14 8.18 -43.12
N ALA A 149 33.18 9.06 -42.86
CA ALA A 149 33.39 10.30 -42.12
C ALA A 149 33.08 10.13 -40.63
N HIS A 150 33.80 10.85 -39.78
CA HIS A 150 33.49 10.91 -38.35
C HIS A 150 32.17 11.66 -38.07
N ARG A 151 31.87 12.74 -38.82
CA ARG A 151 30.67 13.58 -38.59
C ARG A 151 29.78 13.79 -39.79
N LEU A 152 30.30 14.31 -40.91
CA LEU A 152 29.49 14.77 -42.03
C LEU A 152 30.07 14.31 -43.37
N VAL A 153 29.18 14.07 -44.33
CA VAL A 153 29.51 13.77 -45.72
C VAL A 153 28.90 14.85 -46.60
N GLU A 154 29.74 15.50 -47.41
CA GLU A 154 29.31 16.57 -48.33
C GLU A 154 28.27 16.03 -49.33
N PRO A 155 27.19 16.77 -49.65
CA PRO A 155 26.18 16.33 -50.64
C PRO A 155 26.79 15.98 -52.00
N ALA A 156 27.86 16.66 -52.41
CA ALA A 156 28.56 16.39 -53.66
C ALA A 156 29.34 15.06 -53.63
N ALA A 157 29.82 14.61 -52.48
CA ALA A 157 30.41 13.29 -52.29
C ALA A 157 29.34 12.19 -52.30
N ARG A 158 28.18 12.42 -51.65
CA ARG A 158 27.02 11.51 -51.72
C ARG A 158 26.51 11.33 -53.15
N ALA A 159 26.33 12.42 -53.90
CA ALA A 159 25.93 12.37 -55.31
C ALA A 159 26.95 11.67 -56.23
N MET A 160 28.22 11.59 -55.81
CA MET A 160 29.24 10.81 -56.52
C MET A 160 29.12 9.32 -56.23
N ALA A 161 28.85 8.93 -54.98
CA ALA A 161 28.56 7.55 -54.59
C ALA A 161 27.29 7.03 -55.30
N GLU A 162 26.23 7.84 -55.40
CA GLU A 162 25.01 7.46 -56.14
C GLU A 162 25.26 7.13 -57.62
N LYS A 163 26.25 7.77 -58.25
CA LYS A 163 26.61 7.54 -59.66
C LYS A 163 27.61 6.39 -59.86
N ASN A 164 28.25 5.92 -58.79
CA ASN A 164 29.30 4.91 -58.84
C ASN A 164 28.96 3.79 -57.84
N PRO A 165 28.39 2.66 -58.28
CA PRO A 165 27.98 1.55 -57.39
C PRO A 165 29.10 0.94 -56.55
N GLU A 166 30.36 1.22 -56.92
CA GLU A 166 31.56 0.71 -56.28
C GLU A 166 32.10 1.64 -55.18
N LEU A 167 31.55 2.85 -55.03
CA LEU A 167 31.90 3.84 -54.02
C LEU A 167 30.72 4.06 -53.06
N GLU A 168 30.98 3.92 -51.77
CA GLU A 168 30.02 4.23 -50.70
C GLU A 168 30.58 5.39 -49.85
N CYS A 169 29.75 6.40 -49.57
CA CYS A 169 30.13 7.55 -48.76
C CYS A 169 29.16 7.68 -47.57
N VAL A 170 29.61 7.32 -46.38
CA VAL A 170 28.77 7.18 -45.17
C VAL A 170 29.45 7.77 -43.95
N THR A 171 28.68 8.06 -42.91
CA THR A 171 29.24 8.30 -41.56
C THR A 171 29.43 6.98 -40.81
N PHE A 172 30.19 6.98 -39.72
CA PHE A 172 30.30 5.79 -38.86
C PHE A 172 28.93 5.31 -38.35
N ASP A 173 28.03 6.24 -37.98
CA ASP A 173 26.68 5.90 -37.53
C ASP A 173 25.83 5.26 -38.64
N GLU A 174 25.94 5.74 -39.88
CA GLU A 174 25.26 5.14 -41.04
C GLU A 174 25.78 3.73 -41.35
N LEU A 175 27.06 3.47 -41.10
CA LEU A 175 27.66 2.14 -41.22
C LEU A 175 27.11 1.18 -40.15
N VAL A 176 26.91 1.64 -38.92
CA VAL A 176 26.30 0.85 -37.84
C VAL A 176 24.83 0.57 -38.14
N ASP A 177 24.07 1.58 -38.59
CA ASP A 177 22.66 1.48 -38.99
C ASP A 177 22.42 0.40 -40.06
N ARG A 178 23.41 0.14 -40.92
CA ARG A 178 23.32 -0.86 -42.00
C ARG A 178 23.35 -2.29 -41.48
N ASP A 179 24.19 -2.57 -40.50
CA ASP A 179 24.41 -3.92 -39.97
C ASP A 179 23.59 -4.20 -38.69
N ALA A 180 22.91 -3.19 -38.12
CA ALA A 180 22.05 -3.33 -36.94
C ALA A 180 20.71 -2.58 -37.10
N ASP A 181 19.64 -3.31 -37.47
CA ASP A 181 18.30 -2.76 -37.65
C ASP A 181 17.43 -2.89 -36.38
N PHE A 182 17.11 -1.75 -35.76
CA PHE A 182 16.29 -1.64 -34.55
C PHE A 182 14.81 -1.29 -34.83
N THR A 183 14.36 -1.30 -36.09
CA THR A 183 13.01 -0.86 -36.48
C THR A 183 11.90 -1.55 -35.69
N LYS A 184 11.95 -2.89 -35.58
CA LYS A 184 10.97 -3.67 -34.80
C LYS A 184 10.96 -3.33 -33.31
N TYR A 185 12.11 -2.97 -32.75
CA TYR A 185 12.20 -2.53 -31.36
C TYR A 185 11.50 -1.18 -31.16
N PHE A 186 11.71 -0.22 -32.08
CA PHE A 186 11.03 1.07 -32.02
C PHE A 186 9.51 0.96 -32.19
N GLU A 187 9.04 0.09 -33.09
CA GLU A 187 7.61 -0.20 -33.27
C GLU A 187 6.99 -0.81 -32.01
N TRP A 188 7.68 -1.75 -31.37
CA TRP A 188 7.25 -2.34 -30.11
C TRP A 188 7.17 -1.29 -29.00
N LEU A 189 8.20 -0.45 -28.86
CA LEU A 189 8.27 0.57 -27.82
C LEU A 189 7.14 1.61 -27.98
N ASP A 190 6.89 2.07 -29.19
CA ASP A 190 5.80 2.99 -29.51
C ASP A 190 4.43 2.36 -29.23
N THR A 191 4.25 1.08 -29.55
CA THR A 191 3.02 0.32 -29.27
C THR A 191 2.77 0.20 -27.78
N GLU A 192 3.77 -0.17 -26.98
CA GLU A 192 3.63 -0.31 -25.52
C GLU A 192 3.33 1.03 -24.83
N VAL A 193 4.00 2.11 -25.23
CA VAL A 193 3.77 3.45 -24.67
C VAL A 193 2.34 3.90 -24.93
N LYS A 194 1.85 3.75 -26.16
CA LYS A 194 0.48 4.13 -26.55
C LYS A 194 -0.57 3.25 -25.90
N ALA A 195 -0.35 1.93 -25.84
CA ALA A 195 -1.29 0.99 -25.23
C ALA A 195 -1.53 1.29 -23.75
N ARG A 196 -0.51 1.80 -23.04
CA ARG A 196 -0.59 2.18 -21.63
C ARG A 196 -0.99 3.65 -21.41
N GLY A 197 -1.16 4.42 -22.49
CA GLY A 197 -1.46 5.86 -22.45
C GLY A 197 -0.33 6.72 -21.87
N ILE A 198 0.90 6.22 -21.87
CA ILE A 198 2.08 6.92 -21.31
C ILE A 198 2.36 8.20 -22.12
N ASP A 199 2.19 8.15 -23.44
CA ASP A 199 2.32 9.31 -24.34
C ASP A 199 1.38 10.48 -23.98
N ARG A 200 0.23 10.17 -23.36
CA ARG A 200 -0.78 11.15 -22.99
C ARG A 200 -0.70 11.55 -21.52
N TYR A 201 -0.51 10.60 -20.62
CA TYR A 201 -0.70 10.80 -19.18
C TYR A 201 0.60 10.88 -18.38
N TYR A 202 1.76 10.65 -18.99
CA TYR A 202 3.03 10.74 -18.26
C TYR A 202 3.31 12.17 -17.78
N VAL A 203 3.62 12.29 -16.49
CA VAL A 203 4.13 13.52 -15.86
C VAL A 203 5.41 13.16 -15.13
N PRO A 204 6.51 13.91 -15.32
CA PRO A 204 7.78 13.62 -14.67
C PRO A 204 7.64 13.77 -13.16
N LEU A 205 8.20 12.81 -12.42
CA LEU A 205 8.17 12.78 -10.95
C LEU A 205 9.38 13.50 -10.37
N ALA A 206 9.21 14.02 -9.16
CA ALA A 206 10.32 14.49 -8.36
C ALA A 206 11.16 13.30 -7.86
N CYS A 207 12.45 13.53 -7.66
CA CYS A 207 13.37 12.53 -7.16
C CYS A 207 14.39 13.09 -6.17
N ARG A 208 14.93 12.21 -5.33
CA ARG A 208 15.95 12.54 -4.33
C ARG A 208 17.23 11.75 -4.55
N LYS A 209 18.38 12.42 -4.45
CA LYS A 209 19.72 11.80 -4.40
C LYS A 209 20.36 12.18 -3.07
N GLY A 210 20.26 11.29 -2.08
CA GLY A 210 20.64 11.62 -0.70
C GLY A 210 19.75 12.74 -0.14
N ASP A 211 20.36 13.85 0.27
CA ASP A 211 19.64 15.03 0.79
C ASP A 211 19.20 16.01 -0.33
N ASP A 212 19.67 15.83 -1.56
CA ASP A 212 19.35 16.70 -2.68
C ASP A 212 18.00 16.32 -3.29
N HIS A 213 17.15 17.32 -3.51
CA HIS A 213 15.82 17.17 -4.12
C HIS A 213 15.79 17.78 -5.53
N TYR A 214 15.19 17.06 -6.47
CA TYR A 214 15.01 17.48 -7.85
C TYR A 214 13.53 17.36 -8.22
N GLU A 215 12.96 18.38 -8.85
CA GLU A 215 11.52 18.42 -9.17
C GLU A 215 11.14 17.53 -10.37
N ASP A 216 12.09 17.27 -11.28
CA ASP A 216 11.88 16.56 -12.53
C ASP A 216 12.99 15.50 -12.75
N ILE A 217 12.59 14.23 -12.77
CA ILE A 217 13.49 13.10 -13.03
C ILE A 217 14.01 13.07 -14.47
N ASP A 218 13.23 13.47 -15.46
CA ASP A 218 13.65 13.47 -16.86
C ASP A 218 14.78 14.51 -17.04
N GLU A 219 14.64 15.71 -16.49
CA GLU A 219 15.69 16.75 -16.51
C GLU A 219 16.95 16.34 -15.72
N TYR A 220 16.78 15.60 -14.62
CA TYR A 220 17.91 15.03 -13.89
C TYR A 220 18.67 14.02 -14.77
N VAL A 221 17.95 13.11 -15.43
CA VAL A 221 18.55 12.05 -16.24
C VAL A 221 19.20 12.64 -17.50
N ASP A 222 18.64 13.69 -18.09
CA ASP A 222 19.27 14.42 -19.20
C ASP A 222 20.64 14.98 -18.79
N ARG A 223 20.72 15.67 -17.65
CA ARG A 223 21.99 16.19 -17.11
C ARG A 223 22.98 15.08 -16.79
N TRP A 224 22.51 13.95 -16.25
CA TRP A 224 23.32 12.76 -15.98
C TRP A 224 23.83 12.10 -17.27
N LEU A 225 23.04 12.08 -18.33
CA LEU A 225 23.38 11.47 -19.61
C LEU A 225 24.49 12.26 -20.32
N ASP A 226 24.46 13.59 -20.19
CA ASP A 226 25.42 14.52 -20.78
C ASP A 226 26.78 14.55 -20.07
N ASP A 227 26.86 14.22 -18.77
CA ASP A 227 28.12 14.18 -18.03
C ASP A 227 28.86 12.84 -18.25
N PRO A 228 30.02 12.82 -18.92
CA PRO A 228 30.78 11.59 -19.15
C PRO A 228 31.43 11.00 -17.88
N ASN A 229 31.53 11.77 -16.79
CA ASN A 229 32.13 11.32 -15.52
C ASN A 229 31.12 10.63 -14.60
N GLU A 230 29.83 10.92 -14.78
CA GLU A 230 28.76 10.32 -14.01
C GLU A 230 28.58 8.84 -14.38
N GLY A 231 28.47 7.99 -13.36
CA GLY A 231 28.42 6.54 -13.49
C GLY A 231 27.06 6.02 -13.93
N GLN A 232 26.62 4.91 -13.33
CA GLN A 232 25.30 4.34 -13.55
C GLN A 232 24.33 4.87 -12.49
N ILE A 233 23.02 4.77 -12.74
CA ILE A 233 22.00 5.19 -11.76
C ILE A 233 21.03 4.07 -11.46
N SER A 234 20.66 3.95 -10.18
CA SER A 234 19.60 3.04 -9.72
C SER A 234 18.41 3.88 -9.28
N VAL A 235 17.30 3.76 -10.00
CA VAL A 235 16.05 4.45 -9.71
C VAL A 235 15.19 3.56 -8.83
N THR A 236 15.10 3.91 -7.55
CA THR A 236 14.31 3.20 -6.56
C THR A 236 13.02 3.95 -6.23
N GLY A 237 12.08 3.23 -5.65
CA GLY A 237 10.86 3.81 -5.11
C GLY A 237 9.91 2.72 -4.66
N GLN A 238 8.90 3.10 -3.88
CA GLN A 238 7.85 2.18 -3.46
C GLN A 238 7.14 1.55 -4.66
N PHE A 239 6.41 0.47 -4.43
CA PHE A 239 5.56 -0.10 -5.47
C PHE A 239 4.59 0.94 -6.05
N GLY A 240 4.38 0.90 -7.38
CA GLY A 240 3.34 1.69 -8.04
C GLY A 240 3.63 3.19 -8.12
N THR A 241 4.86 3.62 -7.80
CA THR A 241 5.31 5.01 -7.92
C THR A 241 5.43 5.48 -9.37
N GLY A 242 5.63 4.57 -10.34
CA GLY A 242 5.75 4.92 -11.76
C GLY A 242 7.11 4.61 -12.40
N LYS A 243 8.00 3.85 -11.74
CA LYS A 243 9.33 3.47 -12.27
C LYS A 243 9.29 2.94 -13.71
N THR A 244 8.44 1.94 -13.99
CA THR A 244 8.27 1.37 -15.34
C THR A 244 7.73 2.41 -16.34
N TRP A 245 6.84 3.32 -15.91
CA TRP A 245 6.33 4.40 -16.76
C TRP A 245 7.44 5.38 -17.12
N PHE A 246 8.27 5.77 -16.14
CA PHE A 246 9.46 6.58 -16.37
C PHE A 246 10.42 5.89 -17.36
N GLY A 247 10.78 4.63 -17.14
CA GLY A 247 11.70 3.92 -18.03
C GLY A 247 11.19 3.79 -19.46
N LEU A 248 9.89 3.46 -19.65
CA LEU A 248 9.27 3.39 -20.97
C LEU A 248 9.17 4.77 -21.64
N HIS A 249 8.73 5.80 -20.89
CA HIS A 249 8.62 7.16 -21.40
C HIS A 249 9.98 7.70 -21.85
N TYR A 250 10.99 7.58 -20.99
CA TYR A 250 12.33 8.07 -21.28
C TYR A 250 12.95 7.35 -22.47
N ALA A 251 12.81 6.02 -22.54
CA ALA A 251 13.25 5.24 -23.69
C ALA A 251 12.55 5.68 -24.98
N TRP A 252 11.24 5.91 -24.94
CA TRP A 252 10.48 6.34 -26.11
C TRP A 252 10.85 7.75 -26.57
N ARG A 253 11.06 8.69 -25.63
CA ARG A 253 11.57 10.04 -25.92
C ARG A 253 12.94 9.99 -26.58
N ALA A 254 13.89 9.27 -25.99
CA ALA A 254 15.24 9.12 -26.51
C ALA A 254 15.27 8.39 -27.86
N ALA A 255 14.39 7.41 -28.09
CA ALA A 255 14.27 6.71 -29.38
C ALA A 255 13.77 7.65 -30.49
N ARG A 256 12.86 8.57 -30.18
CA ARG A 256 12.39 9.58 -31.15
C ARG A 256 13.47 10.59 -31.50
N GLU A 257 14.27 11.01 -30.52
CA GLU A 257 15.44 11.86 -30.76
C GLU A 257 16.48 11.15 -31.63
N TYR A 258 16.71 9.85 -31.39
CA TYR A 258 17.55 9.01 -32.24
C TYR A 258 17.05 8.97 -33.68
N LEU A 259 15.75 8.74 -33.88
CA LEU A 259 15.12 8.71 -35.21
C LEU A 259 15.13 10.08 -35.91
N ASP A 260 14.93 11.19 -35.19
CA ASP A 260 15.05 12.54 -35.74
C ASP A 260 16.49 12.86 -36.16
N ALA A 261 17.48 12.47 -35.35
CA ALA A 261 18.90 12.58 -35.71
C ALA A 261 19.23 11.75 -36.96
N LYS A 262 18.65 10.54 -37.08
CA LYS A 262 18.75 9.68 -38.27
C LYS A 262 18.17 10.33 -39.51
N ALA A 263 16.95 10.85 -39.43
CA ALA A 263 16.29 11.52 -40.55
C ALA A 263 17.02 12.80 -41.01
N ARG A 264 17.66 13.53 -40.09
CA ARG A 264 18.40 14.77 -40.37
C ARG A 264 19.88 14.56 -40.71
N GLY A 265 20.37 13.32 -40.75
CA GLY A 265 21.78 13.02 -41.03
C GLY A 265 22.74 13.58 -39.97
N ARG A 266 22.30 13.75 -38.71
CA ARG A 266 23.12 14.20 -37.58
C ARG A 266 23.73 13.02 -36.85
N GLN A 267 24.76 13.29 -36.04
CA GLN A 267 25.33 12.29 -35.13
C GLN A 267 24.23 11.69 -34.25
N ARG A 268 24.21 10.36 -34.14
CA ARG A 268 23.18 9.66 -33.37
C ARG A 268 23.42 9.86 -31.87
N PRO A 269 22.38 10.22 -31.08
CA PRO A 269 22.45 10.11 -29.63
C PRO A 269 22.52 8.63 -29.22
N ARG A 270 22.65 8.37 -27.92
CA ARG A 270 22.62 7.01 -27.40
C ARG A 270 21.27 6.35 -27.70
N LEU A 271 21.28 5.17 -28.31
CA LEU A 271 20.09 4.39 -28.57
C LEU A 271 19.59 3.77 -27.25
N PRO A 272 18.35 4.05 -26.81
CA PRO A 272 17.82 3.47 -25.58
C PRO A 272 17.40 2.02 -25.79
N LEU A 273 17.79 1.14 -24.87
CA LEU A 273 17.36 -0.26 -24.82
C LEU A 273 16.63 -0.51 -23.49
N PHE A 274 15.31 -0.45 -23.55
CA PHE A 274 14.42 -0.79 -22.44
C PHE A 274 14.23 -2.31 -22.34
N ILE A 275 14.66 -2.89 -21.22
CA ILE A 275 14.77 -4.34 -20.98
C ILE A 275 13.94 -4.69 -19.74
N PRO A 276 12.73 -5.27 -19.89
CA PRO A 276 11.94 -5.76 -18.77
C PRO A 276 12.56 -7.04 -18.17
N LEU A 277 13.15 -6.95 -16.99
CA LEU A 277 13.88 -8.07 -16.38
C LEU A 277 12.98 -9.23 -15.95
N LYS A 278 11.71 -8.94 -15.61
CA LYS A 278 10.69 -9.93 -15.24
C LYS A 278 10.54 -11.06 -16.26
N GLU A 279 10.64 -10.75 -17.55
CA GLU A 279 10.46 -11.73 -18.63
C GLU A 279 11.58 -12.77 -18.70
N TYR A 280 12.69 -12.50 -18.02
CA TYR A 280 13.88 -13.35 -17.97
C TYR A 280 14.06 -14.00 -16.58
N ALA A 281 13.05 -13.90 -15.70
CA ALA A 281 13.04 -14.49 -14.37
C ALA A 281 12.77 -16.00 -14.44
N GLY A 282 13.74 -16.86 -14.05
CA GLY A 282 13.47 -18.31 -13.99
C GLY A 282 14.62 -19.32 -14.03
N GLY A 283 15.91 -18.92 -14.03
CA GLY A 283 17.02 -19.90 -14.00
C GLY A 283 18.41 -19.29 -13.83
N GLU A 284 19.45 -20.14 -13.78
CA GLU A 284 20.88 -19.77 -13.82
C GLU A 284 21.31 -19.26 -15.21
N LEU A 285 20.53 -18.36 -15.81
CA LEU A 285 20.74 -17.88 -17.17
C LEU A 285 21.58 -16.59 -17.13
N GLY A 286 22.72 -16.58 -17.83
CA GLY A 286 23.66 -15.46 -17.86
C GLY A 286 23.22 -14.31 -18.78
N ILE A 287 23.87 -13.15 -18.60
CA ILE A 287 23.60 -11.90 -19.34
C ILE A 287 23.60 -12.05 -20.87
N GLU A 288 24.41 -12.96 -21.41
CA GLU A 288 24.48 -13.25 -22.85
C GLU A 288 23.18 -13.85 -23.39
N LEU A 289 22.50 -14.71 -22.61
CA LEU A 289 21.23 -15.30 -23.00
C LEU A 289 20.09 -14.28 -22.92
N LEU A 290 20.14 -13.37 -21.94
CA LEU A 290 19.21 -12.24 -21.85
C LEU A 290 19.27 -11.39 -23.13
N PHE A 291 20.47 -10.96 -23.53
CA PHE A 291 20.63 -10.16 -24.74
C PHE A 291 20.33 -10.96 -26.02
N SER A 292 20.65 -12.26 -26.04
CA SER A 292 20.29 -13.12 -27.17
C SER A 292 18.78 -13.26 -27.32
N GLY A 293 18.04 -13.44 -26.22
CA GLY A 293 16.57 -13.46 -26.22
C GLY A 293 15.99 -12.11 -26.62
N PHE A 294 16.54 -11.02 -26.10
CA PHE A 294 16.11 -9.66 -26.43
C PHE A 294 16.31 -9.33 -27.92
N PHE A 295 17.53 -9.49 -28.43
CA PHE A 295 17.86 -9.14 -29.82
C PHE A 295 17.23 -10.13 -30.81
N PHE A 296 17.42 -11.43 -30.66
CA PHE A 296 17.07 -12.38 -31.72
C PHE A 296 15.66 -12.93 -31.65
N GLN A 297 15.12 -13.15 -30.44
CA GLN A 297 13.81 -13.79 -30.29
C GLN A 297 12.68 -12.77 -30.17
N LYS A 298 12.84 -11.76 -29.32
CA LYS A 298 11.76 -10.81 -29.02
C LYS A 298 11.64 -9.70 -30.07
N HIS A 299 12.77 -9.09 -30.44
CA HIS A 299 12.79 -7.94 -31.35
C HIS A 299 13.35 -8.26 -32.75
N GLU A 300 13.85 -9.48 -32.97
CA GLU A 300 14.38 -9.97 -34.25
C GLU A 300 15.40 -9.00 -34.92
N ILE A 301 16.29 -8.42 -34.11
CA ILE A 301 17.36 -7.52 -34.51
C ILE A 301 18.51 -8.37 -35.10
N PRO A 302 18.90 -8.15 -36.37
CA PRO A 302 19.83 -9.01 -37.10
C PRO A 302 21.30 -8.75 -36.74
N LEU A 303 21.71 -8.97 -35.49
CA LEU A 303 23.11 -8.84 -35.06
C LEU A 303 23.93 -10.10 -35.40
N LYS A 304 25.16 -9.95 -35.91
CA LYS A 304 26.08 -11.08 -36.19
C LYS A 304 26.82 -11.61 -34.94
N GLY A 305 26.25 -11.43 -33.75
CA GLY A 305 26.80 -11.96 -32.50
C GLY A 305 26.82 -10.98 -31.32
N TYR A 306 27.15 -11.49 -30.13
CA TYR A 306 27.21 -10.72 -28.88
C TYR A 306 28.38 -9.70 -28.85
N SER A 307 29.47 -9.95 -29.58
CA SER A 307 30.62 -9.05 -29.71
C SER A 307 30.25 -7.66 -30.23
N ILE A 308 29.26 -7.60 -31.12
CA ILE A 308 28.73 -6.34 -31.69
C ILE A 308 28.04 -5.52 -30.61
N PHE A 309 27.21 -6.18 -29.78
CA PHE A 309 26.57 -5.52 -28.65
C PHE A 309 27.61 -4.98 -27.66
N GLU A 310 28.59 -5.81 -27.28
CA GLU A 310 29.64 -5.41 -26.33
C GLU A 310 30.44 -4.20 -26.83
N TYR A 311 30.78 -4.20 -28.12
CA TYR A 311 31.48 -3.09 -28.76
C TYR A 311 30.64 -1.80 -28.79
N LEU A 312 29.37 -1.87 -29.20
CA LEU A 312 28.48 -0.71 -29.25
C LEU A 312 28.19 -0.14 -27.85
N ASN A 313 28.07 -1.01 -26.86
CA ASN A 313 27.89 -0.61 -25.47
C ASN A 313 29.14 0.08 -24.91
N ARG A 314 30.34 -0.48 -25.16
CA ARG A 314 31.62 0.10 -24.72
C ARG A 314 31.91 1.44 -25.39
N THR A 315 31.52 1.60 -26.65
CA THR A 315 31.65 2.89 -27.38
C THR A 315 30.56 3.90 -27.03
N GLY A 316 29.71 3.59 -26.05
CA GLY A 316 28.69 4.50 -25.55
C GLY A 316 27.54 4.75 -26.51
N LYS A 317 27.29 3.85 -27.47
CA LYS A 317 26.17 3.96 -28.41
C LYS A 317 24.83 3.56 -27.81
N PHE A 318 24.83 2.85 -26.68
CA PHE A 318 23.61 2.45 -25.97
C PHE A 318 23.39 3.21 -24.66
N LEU A 319 22.11 3.37 -24.33
CA LEU A 319 21.60 3.64 -22.98
C LEU A 319 20.81 2.41 -22.54
N LEU A 320 21.31 1.67 -21.56
CA LEU A 320 20.64 0.46 -21.06
C LEU A 320 19.64 0.84 -19.97
N ILE A 321 18.38 0.45 -20.10
CA ILE A 321 17.35 0.69 -19.08
C ILE A 321 16.80 -0.66 -18.66
N PHE A 322 17.27 -1.15 -17.51
CA PHE A 322 16.84 -2.40 -16.90
C PHE A 322 15.66 -2.14 -15.96
N ASP A 323 14.48 -2.65 -16.30
CA ASP A 323 13.26 -2.43 -15.50
C ASP A 323 12.88 -3.65 -14.65
N GLY A 324 12.62 -3.41 -13.37
CA GLY A 324 12.06 -4.41 -12.46
C GLY A 324 13.08 -5.42 -11.94
N PHE A 325 14.22 -4.94 -11.44
CA PHE A 325 15.26 -5.78 -10.83
C PHE A 325 14.69 -6.67 -9.71
N ASP A 326 13.79 -6.10 -8.92
CA ASP A 326 13.04 -6.75 -7.85
C ASP A 326 12.21 -7.95 -8.33
N GLU A 327 11.68 -7.88 -9.55
CA GLU A 327 10.82 -8.93 -10.11
C GLU A 327 11.61 -10.13 -10.67
N MET A 328 12.93 -9.98 -10.81
CA MET A 328 13.82 -11.03 -11.32
C MET A 328 14.17 -12.08 -10.25
N VAL A 329 14.11 -11.71 -8.96
CA VAL A 329 14.54 -12.55 -7.84
C VAL A 329 13.32 -13.17 -7.15
N LEU A 330 12.87 -14.34 -7.62
CA LEU A 330 11.73 -15.06 -7.05
C LEU A 330 11.96 -15.70 -5.66
N ARG A 331 13.16 -15.58 -5.06
CA ARG A 331 13.53 -16.31 -3.83
C ARG A 331 14.24 -15.41 -2.81
N LEU A 332 13.84 -15.55 -1.55
CA LEU A 332 14.32 -14.89 -0.32
C LEU A 332 15.83 -15.04 0.00
N ASN A 333 16.67 -15.45 -0.96
CA ASN A 333 18.09 -15.60 -0.74
C ASN A 333 18.82 -14.30 -1.13
N GLN A 334 19.33 -13.57 -0.14
CA GLN A 334 20.17 -12.39 -0.35
C GLN A 334 21.32 -12.67 -1.33
N GLN A 335 21.88 -13.88 -1.31
CA GLN A 335 22.93 -14.28 -2.24
C GLN A 335 22.44 -14.31 -3.69
N ALA A 336 21.20 -14.76 -3.94
CA ALA A 336 20.64 -14.79 -5.28
C ALA A 336 20.40 -13.38 -5.84
N LEU A 337 20.02 -12.42 -4.98
CA LEU A 337 19.89 -11.01 -5.35
C LEU A 337 21.26 -10.42 -5.72
N ILE A 338 22.28 -10.67 -4.89
CA ILE A 338 23.66 -10.24 -5.14
C ILE A 338 24.19 -10.85 -6.44
N ASP A 339 24.04 -12.16 -6.63
CA ASP A 339 24.50 -12.86 -7.83
C ASP A 339 23.79 -12.35 -9.09
N SER A 340 22.49 -12.06 -8.99
CA SER A 340 21.68 -11.47 -10.07
C SER A 340 22.15 -10.06 -10.43
N PHE A 341 22.42 -9.21 -9.43
CA PHE A 341 23.01 -7.89 -9.64
C PHE A 341 24.36 -8.00 -10.36
N TRP A 342 25.23 -8.91 -9.92
CA TRP A 342 26.54 -9.09 -10.55
C TRP A 342 26.47 -9.60 -11.99
N GLU A 343 25.47 -10.41 -12.35
CA GLU A 343 25.26 -10.77 -13.76
C GLU A 343 24.83 -9.57 -14.62
N ILE A 344 23.95 -8.69 -14.12
CA ILE A 344 23.58 -7.45 -14.82
C ILE A 344 24.78 -6.49 -14.90
N ALA A 345 25.55 -6.39 -13.81
CA ALA A 345 26.75 -5.57 -13.73
C ALA A 345 27.80 -5.94 -14.79
N ARG A 346 27.81 -7.17 -15.32
CA ARG A 346 28.71 -7.57 -16.44
C ARG A 346 28.40 -6.83 -17.74
N ALA A 347 27.17 -6.37 -17.94
CA ALA A 347 26.81 -5.51 -19.07
C ALA A 347 27.30 -4.07 -18.88
N VAL A 348 27.69 -3.68 -17.67
CA VAL A 348 28.17 -2.33 -17.38
C VAL A 348 29.68 -2.28 -17.53
N VAL A 349 30.12 -1.71 -18.65
CA VAL A 349 31.53 -1.53 -19.01
C VAL A 349 31.91 -0.04 -19.02
N PRO A 350 33.20 0.33 -18.95
CA PRO A 350 33.61 1.73 -19.11
C PRO A 350 33.01 2.34 -20.39
N GLY A 351 32.38 3.52 -20.27
CA GLY A 351 31.67 4.21 -21.37
C GLY A 351 30.17 3.92 -21.46
N SER A 352 29.68 2.86 -20.80
CA SER A 352 28.25 2.52 -20.76
C SER A 352 27.47 3.40 -19.78
N LYS A 353 26.25 3.77 -20.18
CA LYS A 353 25.26 4.44 -19.34
C LYS A 353 24.12 3.47 -19.09
N ALA A 354 23.80 3.23 -17.82
CA ALA A 354 22.76 2.28 -17.44
C ALA A 354 21.87 2.84 -16.33
N ILE A 355 20.56 2.60 -16.48
CA ILE A 355 19.52 2.86 -15.50
C ILE A 355 19.00 1.51 -15.02
N LEU A 356 18.98 1.29 -13.71
CA LEU A 356 18.39 0.11 -13.08
C LEU A 356 17.18 0.54 -12.26
N THR A 357 15.99 0.01 -12.53
CA THR A 357 14.83 0.27 -11.67
C THR A 357 14.64 -0.88 -10.67
N SER A 358 14.37 -0.51 -9.42
CA SER A 358 14.13 -1.48 -8.34
C SER A 358 13.13 -0.93 -7.33
N ARG A 359 12.46 -1.81 -6.59
CA ARG A 359 11.69 -1.40 -5.42
C ARG A 359 12.62 -1.08 -4.25
N THR A 360 12.17 -0.22 -3.35
CA THR A 360 12.89 0.09 -2.11
C THR A 360 12.86 -1.09 -1.13
N GLU A 361 11.81 -1.90 -1.24
CA GLU A 361 11.48 -3.01 -0.37
C GLU A 361 12.38 -4.25 -0.57
N CYS A 362 13.18 -4.31 -1.65
CA CYS A 362 14.17 -5.37 -1.89
C CYS A 362 15.26 -5.39 -0.84
N PHE A 363 15.49 -4.23 -0.25
CA PHE A 363 16.61 -3.98 0.61
C PHE A 363 16.08 -3.87 2.03
N THR A 364 16.67 -4.62 2.95
CA THR A 364 16.28 -4.59 4.36
C THR A 364 16.60 -3.24 5.02
N SER A 365 17.48 -2.44 4.39
CA SER A 365 17.78 -1.07 4.78
C SER A 365 18.32 -0.27 3.59
N GLU A 366 18.22 1.05 3.67
CA GLU A 366 18.83 1.97 2.69
C GLU A 366 20.35 1.79 2.60
N GLN A 367 21.01 1.51 3.73
CA GLN A 367 22.45 1.20 3.77
C GLN A 367 22.77 -0.08 2.98
N GLN A 368 21.92 -1.11 3.08
CA GLN A 368 22.08 -2.33 2.28
C GLN A 368 21.85 -2.07 0.79
N ALA A 369 20.83 -1.28 0.44
CA ALA A 369 20.57 -0.88 -0.95
C ALA A 369 21.82 -0.22 -1.55
N ARG A 370 22.37 0.78 -0.85
CA ARG A 370 23.61 1.46 -1.24
C ARG A 370 24.78 0.49 -1.33
N ALA A 371 24.97 -0.40 -0.36
CA ALA A 371 26.10 -1.33 -0.35
C ALA A 371 26.06 -2.32 -1.52
N VAL A 372 24.89 -2.85 -1.90
CA VAL A 372 24.75 -3.76 -3.05
C VAL A 372 24.93 -2.99 -4.36
N LEU A 373 24.24 -1.86 -4.52
CA LEU A 373 24.21 -1.09 -5.76
C LEU A 373 25.52 -0.33 -6.03
N ASN A 374 26.28 0.04 -4.99
CA ASN A 374 27.63 0.60 -5.11
C ASN A 374 28.72 -0.48 -5.27
N GLY A 375 28.35 -1.76 -5.27
CA GLY A 375 29.31 -2.87 -5.39
C GLY A 375 30.22 -3.04 -4.17
N GLU A 376 29.81 -2.60 -2.98
CA GLU A 376 30.57 -2.68 -1.72
C GLU A 376 30.48 -4.08 -1.08
N VAL A 377 29.46 -4.87 -1.42
CA VAL A 377 29.30 -6.25 -0.90
C VAL A 377 30.11 -7.24 -1.76
N LEU A 378 31.29 -7.62 -1.25
CA LEU A 378 32.29 -8.46 -1.94
C LEU A 378 32.07 -9.99 -1.81
N TYR A 379 31.01 -10.44 -1.13
CA TYR A 379 30.73 -11.88 -0.95
C TYR A 379 29.89 -12.43 -2.11
N THR A 380 30.54 -12.68 -3.24
CA THR A 380 29.94 -13.40 -4.39
C THR A 380 30.72 -14.68 -4.62
N THR A 381 30.03 -15.76 -4.99
CA THR A 381 30.66 -17.04 -5.42
C THR A 381 31.10 -17.01 -6.90
N LYS A 382 30.89 -15.89 -7.61
CA LYS A 382 31.16 -15.70 -9.05
C LYS A 382 32.25 -14.65 -9.31
N ARG A 383 32.78 -14.62 -10.55
CA ARG A 383 33.84 -13.68 -10.97
C ARG A 383 33.34 -12.22 -10.89
N ILE A 384 33.94 -11.43 -10.00
CA ILE A 384 33.73 -9.98 -9.93
C ILE A 384 34.33 -9.33 -11.19
N PRO A 385 33.61 -8.43 -11.88
CA PRO A 385 34.16 -7.65 -12.99
C PRO A 385 35.42 -6.87 -12.58
N LYS A 386 36.36 -6.67 -13.51
CA LYS A 386 37.62 -5.94 -13.27
C LYS A 386 37.39 -4.50 -12.78
N TYR A 387 36.24 -3.92 -13.10
CA TYR A 387 35.78 -2.61 -12.65
C TYR A 387 34.36 -2.77 -12.09
N PRO A 388 34.14 -2.76 -10.76
CA PRO A 388 32.80 -2.86 -10.20
C PRO A 388 32.01 -1.60 -10.57
N PRO A 389 30.77 -1.73 -11.08
CA PRO A 389 29.96 -0.57 -11.40
C PRO A 389 29.52 0.14 -10.12
N LYS A 390 29.32 1.45 -10.24
CA LYS A 390 28.76 2.28 -9.15
C LYS A 390 27.43 2.83 -9.63
N PHE A 391 26.36 2.36 -9.01
CA PHE A 391 25.02 2.88 -9.26
C PHE A 391 24.67 3.92 -8.20
N ASP A 392 24.61 5.17 -8.61
CA ASP A 392 24.10 6.24 -7.77
C ASP A 392 22.61 6.02 -7.51
N LEU A 393 22.23 6.01 -6.23
CA LEU A 393 20.86 5.76 -5.79
C LEU A 393 20.00 7.02 -5.93
N ILE A 394 18.88 6.89 -6.63
CA ILE A 394 17.88 7.94 -6.83
C ILE A 394 16.53 7.41 -6.38
N GLU A 395 15.89 8.07 -5.42
CA GLU A 395 14.56 7.71 -4.95
C GLU A 395 13.49 8.56 -5.64
N LEU A 396 12.49 7.92 -6.27
CA LEU A 396 11.31 8.60 -6.80
C LEU A 396 10.32 8.94 -5.68
N ASP A 397 9.82 10.17 -5.71
CA ASP A 397 8.73 10.61 -4.86
C ASP A 397 7.36 10.16 -5.40
N LEU A 398 6.32 10.25 -4.56
CA LEU A 398 4.93 10.10 -4.97
C LEU A 398 4.45 11.30 -5.80
N LEU A 399 3.37 11.12 -6.57
CA LEU A 399 2.73 12.21 -7.30
C LEU A 399 2.30 13.31 -6.32
N GLN A 400 2.68 14.53 -6.67
CA GLN A 400 2.28 15.74 -5.99
C GLN A 400 0.89 16.19 -6.46
N PRO A 401 0.13 16.94 -5.64
CA PRO A 401 -1.21 17.37 -6.00
C PRO A 401 -1.32 18.11 -7.34
N HIS A 402 -0.30 18.90 -7.71
CA HIS A 402 -0.27 19.61 -9.00
C HIS A 402 -0.06 18.64 -10.18
N GLN A 403 0.75 17.59 -10.03
CA GLN A 403 0.96 16.55 -11.05
C GLN A 403 -0.31 15.71 -11.24
N ILE A 404 -1.00 15.36 -10.14
CA ILE A 404 -2.30 14.66 -10.21
C ILE A 404 -3.29 15.51 -11.01
N ARG A 405 -3.42 16.80 -10.66
CA ARG A 405 -4.29 17.74 -11.38
C ARG A 405 -3.97 17.78 -12.87
N GLU A 406 -2.69 17.89 -13.22
CA GLU A 406 -2.25 17.92 -14.61
C GLU A 406 -2.65 16.65 -15.37
N ILE A 407 -2.46 15.47 -14.78
CA ILE A 407 -2.87 14.19 -15.39
C ILE A 407 -4.39 14.17 -15.65
N LEU A 408 -5.20 14.61 -14.68
CA LEU A 408 -6.66 14.68 -14.81
C LEU A 408 -7.07 15.69 -15.90
N GLU A 409 -6.39 16.85 -16.00
CA GLU A 409 -6.65 17.86 -17.04
C GLU A 409 -6.30 17.33 -18.45
N ARG A 410 -5.25 16.53 -18.60
CA ARG A 410 -4.87 15.87 -19.87
C ARG A 410 -5.88 14.82 -20.35
N HIS A 411 -6.72 14.30 -19.45
CA HIS A 411 -7.81 13.38 -19.77
C HIS A 411 -8.95 14.04 -20.58
N ARG A 412 -9.00 15.38 -20.65
CA ARG A 412 -9.97 16.15 -21.46
C ARG A 412 -11.44 15.79 -21.15
N THR A 413 -11.75 15.60 -19.87
CA THR A 413 -13.12 15.43 -19.38
C THR A 413 -13.70 16.76 -18.87
N ASP A 414 -14.93 16.75 -18.35
CA ASP A 414 -15.57 17.92 -17.77
C ASP A 414 -14.71 18.57 -16.66
N PRO A 415 -14.28 19.84 -16.81
CA PRO A 415 -13.53 20.57 -15.79
C PRO A 415 -14.18 20.60 -14.41
N LYS A 416 -15.51 20.50 -14.33
CA LYS A 416 -16.24 20.43 -13.05
C LYS A 416 -15.95 19.13 -12.30
N LYS A 417 -15.89 17.99 -13.01
CA LYS A 417 -15.56 16.69 -12.40
C LYS A 417 -14.14 16.69 -11.85
N ILE A 418 -13.19 17.26 -12.60
CA ILE A 418 -11.79 17.42 -12.18
C ILE A 418 -11.70 18.30 -10.91
N THR A 419 -12.38 19.45 -10.90
CA THR A 419 -12.37 20.37 -9.75
C THR A 419 -12.86 19.67 -8.49
N ARG A 420 -13.94 18.88 -8.59
CA ARG A 420 -14.47 18.10 -7.46
C ARG A 420 -13.50 17.04 -6.93
N ILE A 421 -12.77 16.35 -7.80
CA ILE A 421 -11.71 15.42 -7.37
C ILE A 421 -10.63 16.18 -6.60
N VAL A 422 -10.16 17.31 -7.15
CA VAL A 422 -9.06 18.11 -6.58
C VAL A 422 -9.43 18.71 -5.22
N GLU A 423 -10.69 19.11 -5.03
CA GLU A 423 -11.20 19.61 -3.75
C GLU A 423 -11.38 18.51 -2.68
N ASN A 424 -11.36 17.23 -3.08
CA ASN A 424 -11.53 16.10 -2.18
C ASN A 424 -10.18 15.50 -1.76
N GLU A 425 -9.75 15.77 -0.53
CA GLU A 425 -8.45 15.29 -0.01
C GLU A 425 -8.28 13.77 -0.10
N ARG A 426 -9.35 12.98 0.10
CA ARG A 426 -9.26 11.50 0.05
C ARG A 426 -9.01 10.99 -1.36
N LEU A 427 -9.70 11.55 -2.36
CA LEU A 427 -9.48 11.18 -3.76
C LEU A 427 -8.08 11.61 -4.21
N MET A 428 -7.62 12.78 -3.78
CA MET A 428 -6.26 13.23 -4.03
C MET A 428 -5.22 12.33 -3.38
N ASP A 429 -5.45 11.87 -2.14
CA ASP A 429 -4.56 10.93 -1.44
C ASP A 429 -4.47 9.58 -2.17
N ILE A 430 -5.62 9.06 -2.64
CA ILE A 430 -5.66 7.85 -3.48
C ILE A 430 -4.81 8.05 -4.74
N GLY A 431 -4.92 9.21 -5.41
CA GLY A 431 -4.19 9.52 -6.63
C GLY A 431 -2.67 9.71 -6.48
N ARG A 432 -2.11 9.81 -5.26
CA ARG A 432 -0.67 10.04 -5.05
C ARG A 432 0.22 8.90 -5.53
N ARG A 433 -0.30 7.67 -5.55
CA ARG A 433 0.40 6.54 -6.19
C ARG A 433 0.01 6.50 -7.66
N ALA A 434 0.98 6.52 -8.57
CA ALA A 434 0.72 6.52 -10.01
C ALA A 434 -0.15 5.34 -10.46
N ILE A 435 -0.02 4.15 -9.86
CA ILE A 435 -0.91 3.02 -10.20
C ILE A 435 -2.40 3.30 -9.91
N MET A 436 -2.68 4.15 -8.92
CA MET A 436 -4.03 4.50 -8.48
C MET A 436 -4.65 5.62 -9.32
N ILE A 437 -3.85 6.39 -10.09
CA ILE A 437 -4.39 7.44 -10.97
C ILE A 437 -5.33 6.84 -12.02
N GLY A 438 -5.05 5.60 -12.46
CA GLY A 438 -5.92 4.85 -13.34
C GLY A 438 -7.35 4.78 -12.81
N PHE A 439 -7.53 4.50 -11.52
CA PHE A 439 -8.86 4.45 -10.89
C PHE A 439 -9.60 5.79 -10.97
N LEU A 440 -8.90 6.91 -10.80
CA LEU A 440 -9.51 8.25 -10.90
C LEU A 440 -9.88 8.58 -12.35
N LEU A 441 -9.03 8.21 -13.32
CA LEU A 441 -9.32 8.36 -14.75
C LEU A 441 -10.53 7.50 -15.14
N ASP A 442 -10.56 6.26 -14.68
CA ASP A 442 -11.66 5.32 -14.92
C ASP A 442 -12.97 5.83 -14.34
N ALA A 443 -12.92 6.49 -13.18
CA ALA A 443 -14.10 7.14 -12.62
C ALA A 443 -14.51 8.38 -13.43
N LEU A 444 -13.59 9.15 -13.99
CA LEU A 444 -13.90 10.30 -14.84
C LEU A 444 -14.55 9.90 -16.17
N ASP A 445 -14.18 8.73 -16.70
CA ASP A 445 -14.81 8.11 -17.86
C ASP A 445 -16.24 7.60 -17.56
N SER A 446 -16.76 7.77 -16.33
CA SER A 446 -18.16 7.45 -16.06
C SER A 446 -19.10 8.38 -16.80
N THR A 447 -19.87 7.78 -17.71
CA THR A 447 -21.08 8.40 -18.23
C THR A 447 -22.05 8.58 -17.06
N ASP A 448 -22.61 9.78 -16.97
CA ASP A 448 -23.77 10.03 -16.13
C ASP A 448 -24.95 9.29 -16.79
N GLU A 449 -25.19 8.03 -16.42
CA GLU A 449 -26.37 7.30 -16.90
C GLU A 449 -27.65 8.03 -16.47
N GLU A 450 -28.71 7.95 -17.29
CA GLU A 450 -29.96 8.69 -17.11
C GLU A 450 -30.64 8.34 -15.76
N GLY A 451 -30.30 9.10 -14.71
CA GLY A 451 -30.97 9.04 -13.42
C GLY A 451 -30.08 9.32 -12.23
N ASP A 452 -28.80 8.91 -12.26
CA ASP A 452 -27.87 9.15 -11.16
C ASP A 452 -26.61 9.88 -11.63
N ARG A 453 -26.50 11.13 -11.18
CA ARG A 453 -25.41 12.05 -11.55
C ARG A 453 -24.57 12.33 -10.31
N PRO A 454 -23.68 11.40 -9.90
CA PRO A 454 -22.87 11.57 -8.68
C PRO A 454 -22.01 12.84 -8.72
N TRP A 455 -21.71 13.33 -9.93
CA TRP A 455 -20.98 14.56 -10.19
C TRP A 455 -21.81 15.85 -10.10
N GLU A 456 -23.15 15.77 -9.98
CA GLU A 456 -24.04 16.93 -9.83
C GLU A 456 -24.55 17.11 -8.40
N ARG A 457 -24.37 16.11 -7.51
CA ARG A 457 -24.78 16.17 -6.10
C ARG A 457 -24.06 17.29 -5.35
N GLU A 458 -24.67 17.90 -4.33
CA GLU A 458 -24.05 18.99 -3.54
C GLU A 458 -22.74 18.54 -2.87
N HIS A 459 -22.69 17.28 -2.44
CA HIS A 459 -21.49 16.63 -1.93
C HIS A 459 -21.02 15.52 -2.88
N LEU A 460 -19.71 15.46 -3.13
CA LEU A 460 -19.12 14.44 -3.99
C LEU A 460 -19.26 13.06 -3.35
N ASP A 461 -19.92 12.15 -4.07
CA ASP A 461 -20.12 10.79 -3.61
C ASP A 461 -18.90 9.91 -3.91
N VAL A 462 -17.95 9.92 -2.98
CA VAL A 462 -16.70 9.13 -3.07
C VAL A 462 -16.99 7.63 -3.20
N VAL A 463 -18.08 7.12 -2.61
CA VAL A 463 -18.46 5.71 -2.70
C VAL A 463 -18.81 5.34 -4.13
N ASN A 464 -19.65 6.14 -4.78
CA ASN A 464 -20.05 5.91 -6.17
C ASN A 464 -18.87 5.99 -7.14
N ILE A 465 -17.96 6.94 -6.91
CA ILE A 465 -16.71 7.08 -7.68
C ILE A 465 -15.83 5.83 -7.53
N LEU A 466 -15.60 5.38 -6.29
CA LEU A 466 -14.80 4.19 -6.03
C LEU A 466 -15.44 2.92 -6.58
N TYR A 467 -16.76 2.75 -6.43
CA TYR A 467 -17.49 1.62 -7.00
C TYR A 467 -17.34 1.59 -8.52
N SER A 468 -17.55 2.72 -9.20
CA SER A 468 -17.40 2.83 -10.65
C SER A 468 -15.97 2.54 -11.12
N ALA A 469 -14.96 3.04 -10.39
CA ALA A 469 -13.56 2.79 -10.70
C ALA A 469 -13.19 1.31 -10.53
N VAL A 470 -13.61 0.71 -9.41
CA VAL A 470 -13.31 -0.70 -9.09
C VAL A 470 -13.96 -1.62 -10.11
N THR A 471 -15.25 -1.45 -10.40
CA THR A 471 -15.98 -2.29 -11.36
C THR A 471 -15.36 -2.24 -12.74
N ARG A 472 -15.18 -1.05 -13.32
CA ARG A 472 -14.52 -0.90 -14.64
C ARG A 472 -13.10 -1.42 -14.71
N ARG A 473 -12.37 -1.36 -13.60
CA ARG A 473 -11.00 -1.89 -13.54
C ARG A 473 -11.01 -3.40 -13.58
N LEU A 474 -11.93 -4.04 -12.84
CA LEU A 474 -12.12 -5.48 -12.85
C LEU A 474 -12.67 -5.97 -14.21
N ASP A 475 -13.54 -5.19 -14.85
CA ASP A 475 -14.13 -5.53 -16.16
C ASP A 475 -13.11 -5.47 -17.29
N ARG A 476 -12.28 -4.42 -17.37
CA ARG A 476 -11.22 -4.36 -18.39
C ARG A 476 -10.20 -5.49 -18.23
N ASP A 477 -9.90 -5.91 -17.01
CA ASP A 477 -9.05 -7.08 -16.75
C ASP A 477 -9.70 -8.37 -17.28
N ILE A 478 -11.04 -8.46 -17.24
CA ILE A 478 -11.82 -9.56 -17.85
C ILE A 478 -11.78 -9.50 -19.37
N GLU A 479 -11.94 -8.32 -19.99
CA GLU A 479 -11.97 -8.16 -21.46
C GLU A 479 -10.59 -8.37 -22.12
N MET A 480 -9.51 -7.98 -21.45
CA MET A 480 -8.13 -8.08 -21.98
C MET A 480 -7.53 -9.50 -21.93
N GLY A 481 -8.28 -10.53 -21.47
CA GLY A 481 -7.81 -11.91 -21.38
C GLY A 481 -8.92 -12.97 -21.33
N ARG A 482 -8.58 -14.25 -21.47
CA ARG A 482 -9.50 -15.36 -21.15
C ARG A 482 -9.48 -15.56 -19.63
N THR A 483 -10.24 -14.77 -18.90
CA THR A 483 -10.33 -14.86 -17.44
C THR A 483 -11.23 -16.03 -17.03
N PHE A 484 -10.89 -16.67 -15.91
CA PHE A 484 -11.64 -17.80 -15.35
C PHE A 484 -12.65 -17.34 -14.29
N THR A 485 -12.51 -16.10 -13.82
CA THR A 485 -13.33 -15.48 -12.79
C THR A 485 -14.26 -14.42 -13.39
N SER A 486 -15.46 -14.32 -12.83
CA SER A 486 -16.39 -13.24 -13.16
C SER A 486 -16.16 -11.99 -12.31
N LEU A 487 -16.77 -10.85 -12.66
CA LEU A 487 -16.71 -9.64 -11.84
C LEU A 487 -17.18 -9.91 -10.41
N ALA A 488 -18.27 -10.68 -10.26
CA ALA A 488 -18.80 -11.08 -8.96
C ALA A 488 -17.81 -11.95 -8.16
N ASP A 489 -17.06 -12.86 -8.81
CA ASP A 489 -16.03 -13.67 -8.14
C ASP A 489 -14.87 -12.79 -7.64
N LYS A 490 -14.40 -11.85 -8.47
CA LYS A 490 -13.34 -10.90 -8.11
C LYS A 490 -13.79 -10.02 -6.93
N LEU A 491 -14.98 -9.46 -7.01
CA LEU A 491 -15.58 -8.65 -5.94
C LEU A 491 -15.69 -9.43 -4.63
N TYR A 492 -16.26 -10.65 -4.68
CA TYR A 492 -16.39 -11.52 -3.52
C TYR A 492 -15.03 -11.82 -2.88
N PHE A 493 -14.03 -12.19 -3.69
CA PHE A 493 -12.69 -12.48 -3.20
C PHE A 493 -12.06 -11.26 -2.49
N PHE A 494 -12.12 -10.07 -3.08
CA PHE A 494 -11.56 -8.87 -2.45
C PHE A 494 -12.33 -8.44 -1.20
N CYS A 495 -13.64 -8.62 -1.17
CA CYS A 495 -14.46 -8.45 0.02
C CYS A 495 -14.02 -9.39 1.15
N GLU A 496 -13.87 -10.70 0.89
CA GLU A 496 -13.47 -11.68 1.91
C GLU A 496 -12.04 -11.46 2.42
N ILE A 497 -11.10 -11.15 1.52
CA ILE A 497 -9.70 -10.88 1.89
C ILE A 497 -9.57 -9.57 2.68
N SER A 498 -10.19 -8.48 2.23
CA SER A 498 -10.14 -7.20 2.96
C SER A 498 -10.76 -7.33 4.35
N TRP A 499 -11.83 -8.11 4.45
CA TRP A 499 -12.48 -8.43 5.70
C TRP A 499 -11.56 -9.20 6.65
N GLU A 500 -10.88 -10.23 6.15
CA GLU A 500 -9.94 -11.04 6.93
C GLU A 500 -8.75 -10.20 7.42
N LEU A 501 -8.20 -9.33 6.58
CA LEU A 501 -7.10 -8.43 6.94
C LEU A 501 -7.46 -7.59 8.18
N PHE A 502 -8.64 -6.99 8.21
CA PHE A 502 -9.06 -6.19 9.36
C PHE A 502 -9.42 -7.03 10.57
N ASP A 503 -10.15 -8.14 10.38
CA ASP A 503 -10.57 -9.00 11.48
C ASP A 503 -9.37 -9.59 12.24
N LYS A 504 -8.35 -10.03 11.51
CA LYS A 504 -7.12 -10.61 12.07
C LYS A 504 -6.02 -9.58 12.33
N LYS A 505 -6.26 -8.29 12.05
CA LYS A 505 -5.27 -7.19 12.14
C LYS A 505 -3.98 -7.49 11.36
N LEU A 506 -4.12 -8.11 10.19
CA LEU A 506 -3.02 -8.38 9.28
C LEU A 506 -2.81 -7.17 8.36
N ALA A 507 -1.54 -6.87 8.05
CA ALA A 507 -1.20 -5.86 7.05
C ALA A 507 -1.19 -6.45 5.63
N SER A 508 -0.85 -7.73 5.50
CA SER A 508 -0.59 -8.42 4.23
C SER A 508 -0.92 -9.92 4.34
N ILE A 509 -1.00 -10.61 3.20
CA ILE A 509 -1.20 -12.07 3.13
C ILE A 509 -0.15 -12.68 2.21
N HIS A 510 0.60 -13.67 2.68
CA HIS A 510 1.61 -14.35 1.86
C HIS A 510 0.97 -15.14 0.69
N TYR A 511 1.65 -15.23 -0.47
CA TYR A 511 1.09 -15.82 -1.69
C TYR A 511 0.66 -17.28 -1.53
N THR A 512 1.30 -18.03 -0.63
CA THR A 512 0.90 -19.41 -0.30
C THR A 512 -0.47 -19.44 0.37
N GLU A 513 -0.70 -18.53 1.32
CA GLU A 513 -1.98 -18.39 2.01
C GLU A 513 -3.05 -17.82 1.05
N PHE A 514 -2.66 -16.98 0.09
CA PHE A 514 -3.55 -16.48 -0.95
C PHE A 514 -4.16 -17.62 -1.78
N ASN A 515 -3.35 -18.60 -2.18
CA ASN A 515 -3.82 -19.81 -2.85
C ASN A 515 -4.74 -20.65 -1.95
N ASP A 516 -4.42 -20.76 -0.66
CA ASP A 516 -5.27 -21.47 0.31
C ASP A 516 -6.62 -20.78 0.51
N ARG A 517 -6.68 -19.45 0.42
CA ARG A 517 -7.94 -18.68 0.44
C ARG A 517 -8.75 -18.85 -0.83
N ILE A 518 -8.11 -18.90 -2.00
CA ILE A 518 -8.79 -19.26 -3.25
C ILE A 518 -9.41 -20.66 -3.12
N ARG A 519 -8.65 -21.64 -2.61
CA ARG A 519 -9.18 -22.98 -2.30
C ARG A 519 -10.33 -22.92 -1.29
N GLN A 520 -10.22 -22.09 -0.25
CA GLN A 520 -11.25 -21.99 0.79
C GLN A 520 -12.54 -21.37 0.27
N PHE A 521 -12.45 -20.33 -0.57
CA PHE A 521 -13.59 -19.56 -1.04
C PHE A 521 -14.25 -20.15 -2.28
N PHE A 522 -13.48 -20.84 -3.13
CA PHE A 522 -13.94 -21.36 -4.42
C PHE A 522 -13.77 -22.89 -4.55
N ARG A 523 -13.64 -23.61 -3.42
CA ARG A 523 -13.34 -25.06 -3.36
C ARG A 523 -14.11 -25.92 -4.35
N GLU A 524 -15.39 -25.62 -4.52
CA GLU A 524 -16.33 -26.44 -5.31
C GLU A 524 -16.27 -26.14 -6.81
N ARG A 525 -15.64 -25.02 -7.18
CA ARG A 525 -15.45 -24.57 -8.57
C ARG A 525 -14.09 -24.99 -9.13
N ILE A 526 -13.15 -25.36 -8.27
CA ILE A 526 -11.78 -25.75 -8.62
C ILE A 526 -11.74 -27.27 -8.78
N GLN A 527 -11.49 -27.76 -10.00
CA GLN A 527 -11.53 -29.20 -10.32
C GLN A 527 -10.14 -29.85 -10.22
N ASP A 528 -9.08 -29.12 -10.56
CA ASP A 528 -7.67 -29.56 -10.50
C ASP A 528 -6.80 -28.50 -9.77
N ASP A 529 -5.70 -28.92 -9.15
CA ASP A 529 -4.71 -28.01 -8.55
C ASP A 529 -4.10 -27.06 -9.60
N ARG A 530 -4.08 -27.47 -10.88
CA ARG A 530 -3.68 -26.60 -12.00
C ARG A 530 -4.61 -25.40 -12.20
N ASP A 531 -5.89 -25.51 -11.85
CA ASP A 531 -6.85 -24.41 -11.96
C ASP A 531 -6.51 -23.29 -10.97
N ILE A 532 -5.96 -23.64 -9.80
CA ILE A 532 -5.63 -22.67 -8.75
C ILE A 532 -4.59 -21.67 -9.23
N ASP A 533 -3.60 -22.12 -10.00
CA ASP A 533 -2.57 -21.23 -10.54
C ASP A 533 -3.17 -20.22 -11.52
N TYR A 534 -4.16 -20.63 -12.33
CA TYR A 534 -4.89 -19.74 -13.22
C TYR A 534 -5.78 -18.75 -12.46
N TRP A 535 -6.53 -19.21 -11.46
CA TRP A 535 -7.36 -18.35 -10.59
C TRP A 535 -6.51 -17.34 -9.83
N ALA A 536 -5.40 -17.81 -9.25
CA ALA A 536 -4.47 -16.94 -8.56
C ALA A 536 -3.88 -15.94 -9.55
N TRP A 537 -3.46 -16.36 -10.74
CA TRP A 537 -2.95 -15.44 -11.76
C TRP A 537 -3.98 -14.34 -12.14
N ASP A 538 -5.24 -14.71 -12.35
CA ASP A 538 -6.35 -13.80 -12.67
C ASP A 538 -6.64 -12.80 -11.52
N LEU A 539 -6.80 -13.30 -10.28
CA LEU A 539 -7.06 -12.48 -9.10
C LEU A 539 -5.89 -11.57 -8.71
N ARG A 540 -4.68 -11.82 -9.20
CA ARG A 540 -3.46 -11.05 -8.86
C ARG A 540 -3.14 -9.94 -9.87
N ARG A 541 -3.78 -9.90 -11.05
CA ARG A 541 -3.41 -8.98 -12.15
C ARG A 541 -4.17 -7.65 -12.18
N ASN A 542 -5.33 -7.56 -11.53
CA ASN A 542 -6.22 -6.38 -11.56
C ASN A 542 -5.67 -5.13 -10.85
N GLY A 543 -4.64 -5.26 -10.01
CA GLY A 543 -4.03 -4.13 -9.29
C GLY A 543 -4.78 -3.67 -8.04
N MET A 544 -5.79 -4.42 -7.56
CA MET A 544 -6.45 -4.15 -6.27
C MET A 544 -5.57 -4.51 -5.08
N PHE A 545 -4.82 -5.61 -5.23
CA PHE A 545 -3.82 -6.07 -4.29
C PHE A 545 -2.47 -6.14 -4.99
N ILE A 546 -1.45 -5.75 -4.25
CA ILE A 546 -0.10 -5.56 -4.73
C ILE A 546 0.79 -6.53 -3.98
N ARG A 547 1.60 -7.27 -4.74
CA ARG A 547 2.59 -8.17 -4.18
C ARG A 547 3.88 -7.40 -3.85
N ASN A 548 4.38 -7.54 -2.63
CA ASN A 548 5.76 -7.22 -2.28
C ASN A 548 6.70 -8.38 -2.62
N GLU A 549 7.99 -8.15 -2.49
CA GLU A 549 9.02 -9.05 -3.01
C GLU A 549 9.15 -10.35 -2.22
N ILE A 550 8.87 -10.27 -0.92
CA ILE A 550 8.80 -11.44 -0.04
C ILE A 550 7.54 -12.28 -0.28
N GLY A 551 6.69 -11.90 -1.24
CA GLY A 551 5.54 -12.70 -1.63
C GLY A 551 4.25 -12.36 -0.92
N GLU A 552 4.19 -11.27 -0.16
CA GLU A 552 2.98 -10.83 0.52
C GLU A 552 2.16 -9.87 -0.33
N TYR A 553 0.85 -10.09 -0.32
CA TYR A 553 -0.15 -9.26 -0.97
C TYR A 553 -0.73 -8.27 0.04
N THR A 554 -0.64 -6.99 -0.28
CA THR A 554 -1.28 -5.89 0.46
C THR A 554 -2.31 -5.20 -0.41
N PRO A 555 -3.36 -4.58 0.17
CA PRO A 555 -4.25 -3.72 -0.61
C PRO A 555 -3.46 -2.58 -1.27
N ALA A 556 -3.81 -2.22 -2.50
CA ALA A 556 -3.13 -1.16 -3.23
C ALA A 556 -3.21 0.21 -2.55
N HIS A 557 -4.34 0.43 -1.89
CA HIS A 557 -4.56 1.52 -0.97
C HIS A 557 -5.42 1.02 0.19
N ARG A 558 -5.23 1.57 1.39
CA ARG A 558 -6.03 1.21 2.56
C ARG A 558 -7.52 1.44 2.33
N SER A 559 -7.89 2.52 1.66
CA SER A 559 -9.29 2.85 1.35
C SER A 559 -9.98 1.81 0.46
N LEU A 560 -9.24 1.07 -0.39
CA LEU A 560 -9.84 -0.02 -1.17
C LEU A 560 -10.26 -1.17 -0.26
N ALA A 561 -9.39 -1.58 0.67
CA ALA A 561 -9.75 -2.61 1.64
C ALA A 561 -10.93 -2.15 2.51
N GLU A 562 -10.93 -0.90 2.96
CA GLU A 562 -12.02 -0.32 3.75
C GLU A 562 -13.34 -0.31 2.97
N PHE A 563 -13.30 0.01 1.67
CA PHE A 563 -14.44 -0.04 0.76
C PHE A 563 -14.97 -1.47 0.55
N PHE A 564 -14.10 -2.44 0.25
CA PHE A 564 -14.51 -3.84 0.06
C PHE A 564 -15.10 -4.45 1.33
N ALA A 565 -14.52 -4.14 2.49
CA ALA A 565 -15.08 -4.55 3.77
C ALA A 565 -16.45 -3.91 4.03
N ALA A 566 -16.64 -2.63 3.66
CA ALA A 566 -17.92 -1.93 3.78
C ALA A 566 -19.00 -2.53 2.88
N TYR A 567 -18.64 -2.88 1.64
CA TYR A 567 -19.54 -3.50 0.69
C TYR A 567 -20.09 -4.83 1.22
N LYS A 568 -19.21 -5.70 1.71
CA LYS A 568 -19.60 -6.94 2.38
C LYS A 568 -20.50 -6.67 3.59
N PHE A 569 -20.10 -5.74 4.46
CA PHE A 569 -20.85 -5.41 5.68
C PHE A 569 -22.31 -5.04 5.40
N VAL A 570 -22.53 -4.14 4.44
CA VAL A 570 -23.85 -3.65 4.07
C VAL A 570 -24.67 -4.74 3.36
N ALA A 571 -24.03 -5.57 2.54
CA ALA A 571 -24.65 -6.72 1.89
C ALA A 571 -25.11 -7.78 2.90
N GLU A 572 -24.28 -8.14 3.88
CA GLU A 572 -24.62 -9.12 4.94
C GLU A 572 -25.74 -8.64 5.88
N LEU A 573 -25.88 -7.32 6.06
CA LEU A 573 -27.03 -6.71 6.74
C LEU A 573 -28.30 -6.70 5.86
N GLY A 574 -28.13 -6.87 4.55
CA GLY A 574 -29.20 -6.87 3.55
C GLY A 574 -29.81 -5.48 3.34
N VAL A 575 -28.98 -4.44 3.38
CA VAL A 575 -29.39 -3.03 3.19
C VAL A 575 -28.59 -2.33 2.09
N LEU A 576 -27.91 -3.12 1.23
CA LEU A 576 -27.15 -2.62 0.08
C LEU A 576 -28.08 -1.93 -0.92
N ALA A 577 -27.70 -0.74 -1.38
CA ALA A 577 -28.50 0.01 -2.33
C ALA A 577 -28.57 -0.71 -3.70
N PRO A 578 -29.72 -0.68 -4.40
CA PRO A 578 -29.93 -1.40 -5.66
C PRO A 578 -28.88 -1.12 -6.74
N GLU A 579 -28.42 0.13 -6.83
CA GLU A 579 -27.40 0.59 -7.78
C GLU A 579 -26.05 -0.13 -7.63
N PHE A 580 -25.73 -0.62 -6.42
CA PHE A 580 -24.48 -1.33 -6.16
C PHE A 580 -24.57 -2.83 -6.44
N ILE A 581 -25.77 -3.38 -6.69
CA ILE A 581 -25.98 -4.83 -6.87
C ILE A 581 -25.40 -5.33 -8.20
N GLY A 582 -25.28 -4.47 -9.22
CA GLY A 582 -24.86 -4.83 -10.59
C GLY A 582 -23.61 -5.70 -10.61
N ALA A 583 -22.54 -5.25 -9.96
CA ALA A 583 -21.27 -5.97 -9.90
C ALA A 583 -21.37 -7.38 -9.27
N ALA A 584 -22.29 -7.59 -8.32
CA ALA A 584 -22.51 -8.91 -7.71
C ALA A 584 -23.37 -9.83 -8.58
N ARG A 585 -24.16 -9.30 -9.53
CA ARG A 585 -24.96 -10.10 -10.47
C ARG A 585 -24.12 -10.71 -11.58
N GLU A 586 -23.03 -10.06 -11.96
CA GLU A 586 -22.17 -10.49 -13.06
C GLU A 586 -21.35 -11.73 -12.71
N ARG A 587 -22.02 -12.89 -12.73
CA ARG A 587 -21.42 -14.22 -12.66
C ARG A 587 -21.27 -14.82 -14.06
N LEU A 588 -20.51 -15.91 -14.15
CA LEU A 588 -20.41 -16.67 -15.40
C LEU A 588 -21.79 -17.18 -15.83
N ARG A 589 -22.18 -16.98 -17.10
CA ARG A 589 -23.50 -17.41 -17.65
C ARG A 589 -23.84 -18.87 -17.43
N ARG A 590 -22.83 -19.74 -17.31
CA ARG A 590 -23.04 -21.17 -17.02
C ARG A 590 -23.57 -21.44 -15.61
N GLU A 591 -23.45 -20.48 -14.69
CA GLU A 591 -23.81 -20.59 -13.27
C GLU A 591 -25.16 -19.95 -12.94
N ILE A 592 -25.70 -19.11 -13.84
CA ILE A 592 -26.98 -18.44 -13.66
C ILE A 592 -27.99 -18.95 -14.69
N ASP A 593 -29.21 -19.18 -14.22
CA ASP A 593 -30.37 -19.51 -15.04
C ASP A 593 -31.15 -18.23 -15.28
N ASP A 594 -30.85 -17.54 -16.39
CA ASP A 594 -31.50 -16.28 -16.75
C ASP A 594 -33.01 -16.44 -17.04
N ASP A 595 -33.50 -17.66 -17.21
CA ASP A 595 -34.94 -17.95 -17.40
C ASP A 595 -35.71 -17.97 -16.06
N GLN A 596 -35.01 -17.97 -14.91
CA GLN A 596 -35.64 -17.87 -13.58
C GLN A 596 -35.82 -16.42 -13.12
N GLU A 597 -36.91 -16.15 -12.42
CA GLU A 597 -37.10 -14.85 -11.77
C GLU A 597 -36.01 -14.55 -10.73
N PRO A 598 -35.51 -13.30 -10.64
CA PRO A 598 -34.50 -12.93 -9.66
C PRO A 598 -34.93 -13.21 -8.21
N LYS A 599 -34.06 -13.84 -7.42
CA LYS A 599 -34.33 -14.25 -6.04
C LYS A 599 -33.50 -13.48 -5.01
N VAL A 600 -34.00 -13.45 -3.78
CA VAL A 600 -33.29 -12.88 -2.63
C VAL A 600 -32.31 -13.92 -2.08
N TYR A 601 -31.07 -13.51 -1.83
CA TYR A 601 -30.03 -14.38 -1.28
C TYR A 601 -29.35 -13.74 -0.06
N THR A 602 -28.73 -14.54 0.80
CA THR A 602 -27.73 -14.01 1.73
C THR A 602 -26.38 -13.97 1.03
N TRP A 603 -25.44 -13.14 1.49
CA TRP A 603 -24.09 -13.04 0.92
C TRP A 603 -23.43 -14.42 0.81
N SER A 604 -23.44 -15.17 1.91
CA SER A 604 -22.85 -16.50 2.04
C SER A 604 -23.50 -17.51 1.11
N ASN A 605 -24.84 -17.57 1.07
CA ASN A 605 -25.56 -18.54 0.24
C ASN A 605 -25.48 -18.24 -1.26
N TYR A 606 -25.32 -16.96 -1.63
CA TYR A 606 -25.14 -16.58 -3.02
C TYR A 606 -23.76 -17.03 -3.52
N PHE A 607 -22.68 -16.67 -2.82
CA PHE A 607 -21.32 -16.97 -3.27
C PHE A 607 -20.89 -18.42 -3.00
N VAL A 608 -21.38 -19.03 -1.92
CA VAL A 608 -21.11 -20.43 -1.52
C VAL A 608 -22.43 -21.14 -1.19
N PRO A 609 -23.17 -21.63 -2.20
CA PRO A 609 -24.46 -22.29 -1.98
C PRO A 609 -24.31 -23.61 -1.22
N PRO A 610 -25.19 -23.95 -0.26
CA PRO A 610 -25.15 -25.23 0.46
C PRO A 610 -25.33 -26.46 -0.45
N ASP A 611 -26.02 -26.28 -1.59
CA ASP A 611 -26.20 -27.16 -2.77
C ASP A 611 -24.97 -27.51 -3.64
N SER A 612 -23.77 -27.09 -3.25
CA SER A 612 -22.61 -27.05 -4.15
C SER A 612 -22.08 -28.39 -4.69
N HIS A 613 -22.48 -29.50 -4.08
CA HIS A 613 -22.07 -30.84 -4.51
C HIS A 613 -22.71 -31.32 -5.81
N SER A 614 -23.63 -30.55 -6.41
CA SER A 614 -24.24 -30.86 -7.70
C SER A 614 -23.82 -29.87 -8.79
N PRO A 615 -22.82 -30.20 -9.64
CA PRO A 615 -22.24 -29.28 -10.64
C PRO A 615 -23.17 -28.89 -11.81
N THR A 616 -24.47 -29.20 -11.72
CA THR A 616 -25.47 -29.01 -12.79
C THR A 616 -26.60 -28.04 -12.44
N LYS A 617 -26.65 -27.50 -11.21
CA LYS A 617 -27.75 -26.64 -10.78
C LYS A 617 -27.35 -25.16 -10.89
N GLN A 618 -27.90 -24.48 -11.89
CA GLN A 618 -27.76 -23.03 -12.06
C GLN A 618 -28.56 -22.27 -10.98
N LEU A 619 -28.04 -21.13 -10.55
CA LEU A 619 -28.68 -20.22 -9.59
C LEU A 619 -29.61 -19.26 -10.31
N ALA A 620 -30.71 -18.84 -9.67
CA ALA A 620 -31.50 -17.73 -10.19
C ALA A 620 -30.71 -16.42 -10.04
N PRO A 621 -30.95 -15.40 -10.88
CA PRO A 621 -30.31 -14.11 -10.76
C PRO A 621 -30.51 -13.48 -9.38
N LEU A 622 -29.50 -12.75 -8.87
CA LEU A 622 -29.61 -12.05 -7.60
C LEU A 622 -30.55 -10.86 -7.72
N ARG A 623 -31.66 -10.85 -6.97
CA ARG A 623 -32.51 -9.65 -6.83
C ARG A 623 -31.88 -8.64 -5.89
N GLU A 624 -31.66 -9.07 -4.64
CA GLU A 624 -31.12 -8.28 -3.53
C GLU A 624 -30.51 -9.20 -2.48
N PHE A 625 -29.65 -8.64 -1.63
CA PHE A 625 -29.14 -9.35 -0.46
C PHE A 625 -30.09 -9.20 0.74
N THR A 626 -30.29 -10.29 1.47
CA THR A 626 -30.97 -10.28 2.77
C THR A 626 -30.01 -10.58 3.90
N THR A 627 -30.48 -10.31 5.13
CA THR A 627 -29.67 -10.43 6.33
C THR A 627 -29.23 -11.88 6.55
N GLU A 628 -27.96 -12.06 6.91
CA GLU A 628 -27.43 -13.37 7.26
C GLU A 628 -28.18 -14.00 8.46
N PRO A 629 -28.46 -15.31 8.43
CA PRO A 629 -29.22 -15.97 9.48
C PRO A 629 -28.38 -16.13 10.75
N ARG A 630 -29.07 -16.26 11.88
CA ARG A 630 -28.49 -16.50 13.21
C ARG A 630 -27.67 -17.81 13.20
N ARG A 631 -26.36 -17.73 13.48
CA ARG A 631 -25.52 -18.93 13.65
C ARG A 631 -25.84 -19.66 14.95
N VAL A 632 -26.16 -20.95 14.85
CA VAL A 632 -26.18 -21.88 15.98
C VAL A 632 -24.74 -22.36 16.22
N LYS A 633 -24.31 -22.45 17.48
CA LYS A 633 -22.97 -22.88 17.90
C LYS A 633 -22.51 -24.14 17.13
N GLY A 634 -21.33 -24.07 16.51
CA GLY A 634 -20.52 -25.22 16.09
C GLY A 634 -20.44 -25.46 14.58
N LYS A 635 -19.22 -25.32 14.05
CA LYS A 635 -18.72 -25.73 12.72
C LYS A 635 -19.17 -24.90 11.50
N ASP A 636 -18.76 -23.62 11.46
CA ASP A 636 -18.02 -23.06 10.30
C ASP A 636 -17.43 -21.69 10.70
N THR A 637 -16.16 -21.42 10.40
CA THR A 637 -15.36 -20.33 11.00
C THR A 637 -15.51 -18.96 10.35
N ARG A 638 -16.39 -18.77 9.34
CA ARG A 638 -16.56 -17.46 8.66
C ARG A 638 -17.41 -16.45 9.45
N SER A 639 -17.09 -16.16 10.71
CA SER A 639 -17.92 -15.35 11.62
C SER A 639 -18.22 -13.93 11.09
N PHE A 640 -19.47 -13.49 11.23
CA PHE A 640 -19.86 -12.07 11.11
C PHE A 640 -19.04 -11.26 12.12
N VAL A 641 -18.16 -10.38 11.63
CA VAL A 641 -17.12 -9.72 12.43
C VAL A 641 -17.71 -8.62 13.32
N MET A 642 -17.04 -8.39 14.44
CA MET A 642 -17.33 -7.26 15.33
C MET A 642 -17.03 -5.95 14.61
N SER A 643 -18.01 -5.03 14.52
CA SER A 643 -17.81 -3.68 13.97
C SER A 643 -16.56 -2.98 14.54
N GLN A 644 -16.21 -3.29 15.78
CA GLN A 644 -15.04 -2.77 16.50
C GLN A 644 -13.68 -3.17 15.91
N ARG A 645 -13.62 -4.18 15.03
CA ARG A 645 -12.41 -4.61 14.32
C ARG A 645 -12.26 -3.95 12.94
N LEU A 646 -13.33 -3.32 12.43
CA LEU A 646 -13.31 -2.61 11.16
C LEU A 646 -12.78 -1.18 11.36
N PRO A 647 -12.00 -0.64 10.41
CA PRO A 647 -11.59 0.75 10.43
C PRO A 647 -12.78 1.73 10.43
N LYS A 648 -12.56 2.93 10.95
CA LYS A 648 -13.56 4.02 11.01
C LYS A 648 -14.16 4.31 9.62
N ASN A 649 -13.29 4.41 8.61
CA ASN A 649 -13.66 4.74 7.24
C ASN A 649 -14.56 3.67 6.61
N THR A 650 -14.49 2.42 7.06
CA THR A 650 -15.39 1.35 6.59
C THR A 650 -16.85 1.71 6.88
N PHE A 651 -17.17 2.33 8.01
CA PHE A 651 -18.54 2.77 8.32
C PHE A 651 -18.98 3.96 7.48
N ILE A 652 -18.04 4.86 7.13
CA ILE A 652 -18.32 5.99 6.24
C ILE A 652 -18.60 5.49 4.82
N PHE A 653 -17.86 4.50 4.32
CA PHE A 653 -18.19 3.86 3.06
C PHE A 653 -19.50 3.07 3.14
N ALA A 654 -19.77 2.39 4.26
CA ALA A 654 -20.98 1.63 4.47
C ALA A 654 -22.25 2.50 4.42
N THR A 655 -22.23 3.71 4.98
CA THR A 655 -23.38 4.63 4.92
C THR A 655 -23.63 5.16 3.52
N GLY A 656 -22.60 5.27 2.67
CA GLY A 656 -22.76 5.60 1.26
C GLY A 656 -23.25 4.43 0.40
N LEU A 657 -22.89 3.19 0.76
CA LEU A 657 -23.32 1.97 0.06
C LEU A 657 -24.75 1.50 0.41
N MET A 658 -25.29 2.00 1.52
CA MET A 658 -26.62 1.61 2.02
C MET A 658 -27.74 2.33 1.27
N SER A 659 -28.85 1.64 1.02
CA SER A 659 -30.07 2.27 0.52
C SER A 659 -30.56 3.38 1.46
N ARG A 660 -30.85 4.55 0.89
CA ARG A 660 -31.42 5.70 1.62
C ARG A 660 -32.93 5.59 1.82
N GLU A 661 -33.57 4.57 1.25
CA GLU A 661 -34.99 4.32 1.48
C GLU A 661 -35.26 3.95 2.94
N TRP A 662 -36.40 4.44 3.44
CA TRP A 662 -36.78 4.16 4.81
C TRP A 662 -36.93 2.66 5.11
N LEU A 663 -37.27 1.84 4.11
CA LEU A 663 -37.39 0.40 4.29
C LEU A 663 -36.08 -0.25 4.76
N ALA A 664 -34.94 0.22 4.26
CA ALA A 664 -33.62 -0.27 4.69
C ALA A 664 -33.29 0.19 6.11
N ILE A 665 -33.61 1.43 6.47
CA ILE A 665 -33.40 1.98 7.81
C ILE A 665 -34.32 1.30 8.83
N ASP A 666 -35.59 1.07 8.47
CA ASP A 666 -36.58 0.31 9.28
C ASP A 666 -36.08 -1.11 9.52
N LYS A 667 -35.52 -1.77 8.50
CA LYS A 667 -34.88 -3.08 8.64
C LYS A 667 -33.73 -3.06 9.64
N LEU A 668 -32.87 -2.04 9.62
CA LEU A 668 -31.82 -1.88 10.65
C LEU A 668 -32.41 -1.67 12.05
N CYS A 669 -33.51 -0.90 12.18
CA CYS A 669 -34.19 -0.72 13.46
C CYS A 669 -34.72 -2.07 14.00
N ARG A 670 -35.37 -2.87 13.13
CA ARG A 670 -35.83 -4.22 13.45
C ARG A 670 -34.69 -5.16 13.82
N LEU A 671 -33.55 -5.07 13.14
CA LEU A 671 -32.35 -5.86 13.47
C LEU A 671 -31.74 -5.43 14.80
N CYS A 672 -31.78 -4.14 15.13
CA CYS A 672 -31.36 -3.64 16.45
C CYS A 672 -32.30 -4.16 17.56
N TRP A 673 -33.61 -4.25 17.28
CA TRP A 673 -34.60 -4.75 18.23
C TRP A 673 -34.57 -6.27 18.41
N ALA A 674 -34.64 -7.02 17.31
CA ALA A 674 -34.83 -8.47 17.29
C ALA A 674 -33.51 -9.26 17.12
N GLY A 675 -32.42 -8.60 16.73
CA GLY A 675 -31.12 -9.23 16.55
C GLY A 675 -30.50 -9.65 17.89
N THR A 676 -29.63 -10.67 17.85
CA THR A 676 -28.91 -11.14 19.04
C THR A 676 -27.42 -10.81 18.94
N GLY A 677 -26.82 -10.38 20.05
CA GLY A 677 -25.38 -10.16 20.17
C GLY A 677 -24.86 -9.18 19.11
N GLN A 678 -23.95 -9.66 18.25
CA GLN A 678 -23.21 -8.81 17.32
C GLN A 678 -24.06 -8.19 16.20
N MET A 679 -25.13 -8.86 15.75
CA MET A 679 -25.97 -8.35 14.66
C MET A 679 -26.72 -7.07 15.08
N ALA A 680 -27.35 -7.10 16.25
CA ALA A 680 -28.02 -5.93 16.82
C ALA A 680 -27.04 -4.78 17.08
N TRP A 681 -25.82 -5.11 17.54
CA TRP A 681 -24.75 -4.13 17.72
C TRP A 681 -24.32 -3.49 16.39
N ASN A 682 -24.04 -4.28 15.36
CA ASN A 682 -23.60 -3.78 14.05
C ASN A 682 -24.67 -2.90 13.40
N ALA A 683 -25.95 -3.30 13.47
CA ALA A 683 -27.06 -2.48 13.00
C ALA A 683 -27.17 -1.16 13.78
N GLY A 684 -27.08 -1.21 15.11
CA GLY A 684 -27.10 -0.02 15.96
C GLY A 684 -25.93 0.93 15.67
N GLU A 685 -24.71 0.42 15.55
CA GLU A 685 -23.53 1.21 15.19
C GLU A 685 -23.71 1.91 13.85
N LEU A 686 -24.19 1.20 12.81
CA LEU A 686 -24.44 1.83 11.50
C LEU A 686 -25.52 2.93 11.59
N LEU A 687 -26.58 2.73 12.37
CA LEU A 687 -27.63 3.74 12.61
C LEU A 687 -27.07 5.00 13.28
N THR A 688 -26.04 4.92 14.13
CA THR A 688 -25.43 6.11 14.76
C THR A 688 -24.83 7.09 13.76
N TYR A 689 -24.37 6.61 12.60
CA TYR A 689 -23.85 7.47 11.54
C TYR A 689 -24.96 8.20 10.78
N LEU A 690 -26.23 7.80 10.92
CA LEU A 690 -27.40 8.42 10.28
C LEU A 690 -28.12 9.43 11.19
N ARG A 691 -27.64 9.62 12.43
CA ARG A 691 -28.32 10.44 13.44
C ARG A 691 -28.59 11.88 12.99
N VAL A 692 -27.69 12.48 12.20
CA VAL A 692 -27.80 13.88 11.78
C VAL A 692 -28.93 14.06 10.76
N GLU A 693 -29.07 13.10 9.84
CA GLU A 693 -30.06 13.17 8.77
C GLU A 693 -31.42 12.60 9.18
N GLN A 694 -31.44 11.52 9.98
CA GLN A 694 -32.64 10.69 10.22
C GLN A 694 -32.89 10.39 11.71
N GLY A 695 -32.17 11.04 12.64
CA GLY A 695 -32.18 10.69 14.07
C GLY A 695 -33.56 10.70 14.71
N GLU A 696 -34.39 11.72 14.43
CA GLU A 696 -35.80 11.76 14.91
C GLU A 696 -36.59 10.54 14.41
N ARG A 697 -36.51 10.26 13.12
CA ARG A 697 -37.30 9.22 12.47
C ARG A 697 -36.91 7.83 12.99
N ILE A 698 -35.61 7.58 13.12
CA ILE A 698 -35.05 6.35 13.71
C ILE A 698 -35.51 6.21 15.17
N ALA A 699 -35.38 7.26 15.98
CA ALA A 699 -35.76 7.21 17.39
C ALA A 699 -37.26 6.91 17.57
N ARG A 700 -38.13 7.55 16.78
CA ARG A 700 -39.57 7.27 16.77
C ARG A 700 -39.86 5.82 16.38
N ALA A 701 -39.21 5.31 15.33
CA ALA A 701 -39.40 3.93 14.88
C ALA A 701 -39.10 2.91 15.98
N LEU A 702 -37.94 3.07 16.63
CA LEU A 702 -37.48 2.20 17.72
C LEU A 702 -38.40 2.20 18.94
N VAL A 703 -39.11 3.30 19.23
CA VAL A 703 -40.06 3.34 20.36
C VAL A 703 -41.48 2.89 19.99
N THR A 704 -41.84 2.97 18.71
CA THR A 704 -43.11 2.44 18.20
C THR A 704 -43.10 0.92 18.04
N GLU A 705 -41.94 0.34 17.73
CA GLU A 705 -41.79 -1.09 17.56
C GLU A 705 -41.93 -1.83 18.90
N ASN A 706 -42.74 -2.90 18.93
CA ASN A 706 -42.96 -3.74 20.12
C ASN A 706 -43.22 -2.95 21.42
N ARG A 707 -44.10 -1.93 21.32
CA ARG A 707 -44.42 -0.96 22.39
C ARG A 707 -44.78 -1.59 23.75
N ASP A 708 -45.29 -2.82 23.76
CA ASP A 708 -45.71 -3.50 24.99
C ASP A 708 -44.57 -4.26 25.70
N GLN A 709 -43.45 -4.51 25.01
CA GLN A 709 -42.29 -5.22 25.57
C GLN A 709 -41.26 -4.27 26.18
N PRO A 710 -40.40 -4.70 27.12
CA PRO A 710 -39.27 -3.90 27.58
C PRO A 710 -38.30 -3.55 26.45
N LEU A 711 -37.71 -2.34 26.48
CA LEU A 711 -36.67 -1.95 25.52
C LEU A 711 -35.43 -2.86 25.69
N PRO A 712 -34.90 -3.45 24.61
CA PRO A 712 -33.60 -4.12 24.64
C PRO A 712 -32.49 -3.13 25.01
N VAL A 713 -31.47 -3.61 25.71
CA VAL A 713 -30.31 -2.81 26.13
C VAL A 713 -29.73 -1.98 24.97
N GLY A 714 -29.50 -2.61 23.81
CA GLY A 714 -28.94 -1.94 22.64
C GLY A 714 -29.79 -0.77 22.14
N VAL A 715 -31.11 -0.94 22.15
CA VAL A 715 -32.08 0.09 21.72
C VAL A 715 -32.09 1.26 22.70
N VAL A 716 -32.05 0.98 24.02
CA VAL A 716 -31.95 2.02 25.05
C VAL A 716 -30.75 2.93 24.76
N TRP A 717 -29.56 2.36 24.59
CA TRP A 717 -28.35 3.13 24.28
C TRP A 717 -28.46 3.90 22.96
N LEU A 718 -29.01 3.27 21.93
CA LEU A 718 -29.16 3.87 20.61
C LEU A 718 -30.08 5.11 20.65
N LEU A 719 -31.18 5.07 21.41
CA LEU A 719 -32.07 6.22 21.59
C LEU A 719 -31.33 7.43 22.20
N GLY A 720 -30.46 7.19 23.18
CA GLY A 720 -29.59 8.23 23.72
C GLY A 720 -28.60 8.79 22.69
N GLU A 721 -28.05 7.95 21.81
CA GLU A 721 -27.13 8.37 20.74
C GLU A 721 -27.81 9.15 19.60
N MET A 722 -29.10 8.90 19.35
CA MET A 722 -29.87 9.66 18.35
C MET A 722 -30.03 11.13 18.74
N GLY A 723 -29.93 11.46 20.03
CA GLY A 723 -30.02 12.84 20.53
C GLY A 723 -31.40 13.48 20.35
N TYR A 724 -32.44 12.68 20.11
CA TYR A 724 -33.78 13.17 19.84
C TYR A 724 -34.62 13.26 21.12
N GLU A 725 -34.97 14.48 21.54
CA GLU A 725 -35.64 14.79 22.81
C GLU A 725 -37.18 14.72 22.73
N GLY A 726 -37.71 13.90 21.83
CA GLY A 726 -39.15 13.70 21.67
C GLY A 726 -39.79 13.12 22.94
N LYS A 727 -40.96 13.65 23.30
CA LYS A 727 -41.69 13.22 24.52
C LYS A 727 -41.94 11.70 24.52
N GLU A 728 -42.32 11.13 23.38
CA GLU A 728 -42.56 9.69 23.26
C GLU A 728 -41.30 8.84 23.52
N VAL A 729 -40.10 9.35 23.23
CA VAL A 729 -38.84 8.66 23.49
C VAL A 729 -38.52 8.71 24.98
N ILE A 730 -38.66 9.89 25.58
CA ILE A 730 -38.45 10.09 27.02
C ILE A 730 -39.44 9.25 27.84
N ASP A 731 -40.73 9.29 27.49
CA ASP A 731 -41.77 8.52 28.17
C ASP A 731 -41.48 7.00 28.07
N ARG A 732 -40.99 6.55 26.91
CA ARG A 732 -40.65 5.13 26.69
C ARG A 732 -39.42 4.68 27.50
N LEU A 733 -38.44 5.54 27.62
CA LEU A 733 -37.29 5.34 28.50
C LEU A 733 -37.75 5.27 29.97
N ILE A 734 -38.57 6.22 30.43
CA ILE A 734 -39.11 6.22 31.81
C ILE A 734 -39.94 4.95 32.09
N ASP A 735 -40.80 4.51 31.16
CA ASP A 735 -41.55 3.26 31.28
C ASP A 735 -40.63 2.04 31.52
N THR A 736 -39.41 2.04 30.96
CA THR A 736 -38.43 0.96 31.18
C THR A 736 -37.99 0.88 32.64
N VAL A 737 -37.71 2.02 33.30
CA VAL A 737 -37.31 2.01 34.72
C VAL A 737 -38.50 1.78 35.66
N GLU A 738 -39.70 2.24 35.29
CA GLU A 738 -40.93 1.97 36.04
C GLU A 738 -41.29 0.49 36.03
N ARG A 739 -41.23 -0.17 34.87
CA ARG A 739 -41.45 -1.63 34.73
C ARG A 739 -40.46 -2.43 35.58
N PHE A 740 -39.18 -2.05 35.54
CA PHE A 740 -38.16 -2.67 36.38
C PHE A 740 -38.49 -2.51 37.87
N ALA A 741 -38.92 -1.31 38.31
CA ALA A 741 -39.33 -1.07 39.69
C ALA A 741 -40.56 -1.89 40.12
N ARG A 742 -41.48 -2.19 39.19
CA ARG A 742 -42.65 -3.07 39.42
C ARG A 742 -42.30 -4.57 39.50
N GLY A 743 -41.05 -4.95 39.25
CA GLY A 743 -40.61 -6.34 39.24
C GLY A 743 -40.97 -7.10 37.96
N GLU A 744 -41.25 -6.41 36.85
CA GLU A 744 -41.34 -7.04 35.54
C GLU A 744 -39.97 -7.55 35.08
N THR A 745 -39.95 -8.52 34.17
CA THR A 745 -38.72 -9.08 33.58
C THR A 745 -38.07 -8.07 32.63
N VAL A 746 -37.39 -7.08 33.19
CA VAL A 746 -36.57 -6.08 32.50
C VAL A 746 -35.10 -6.36 32.83
N ASP A 747 -34.24 -6.32 31.82
CA ASP A 747 -32.79 -6.46 32.01
C ASP A 747 -32.29 -5.30 32.92
N PRO A 748 -31.64 -5.56 34.06
CA PRO A 748 -31.06 -4.52 34.93
C PRO A 748 -30.14 -3.55 34.17
N THR A 749 -29.52 -4.03 33.09
CA THR A 749 -28.70 -3.22 32.20
C THR A 749 -29.52 -2.22 31.39
N ALA A 750 -30.72 -2.58 30.96
CA ALA A 750 -31.61 -1.68 30.23
C ALA A 750 -32.12 -0.57 31.17
N TRP A 751 -32.43 -0.93 32.42
CA TRP A 751 -32.68 0.03 33.50
C TRP A 751 -31.50 0.99 33.69
N TRP A 752 -30.29 0.46 33.82
CA TRP A 752 -29.07 1.27 33.94
C TRP A 752 -28.87 2.19 32.74
N GLY A 753 -28.92 1.64 31.52
CA GLY A 753 -28.73 2.38 30.26
C GLY A 753 -29.77 3.48 30.06
N THR A 754 -30.97 3.32 30.62
CA THR A 754 -32.04 4.31 30.53
C THR A 754 -31.64 5.62 31.19
N GLY A 755 -31.06 5.57 32.39
CA GLY A 755 -30.59 6.76 33.09
C GLY A 755 -29.56 7.55 32.26
N TRP A 756 -28.59 6.85 31.68
CA TRP A 756 -27.56 7.48 30.84
C TRP A 756 -28.10 8.01 29.51
N SER A 757 -29.11 7.35 28.95
CA SER A 757 -29.76 7.80 27.71
C SER A 757 -30.58 9.07 27.98
N LEU A 758 -31.34 9.12 29.08
CA LEU A 758 -32.04 10.33 29.53
C LEU A 758 -31.07 11.49 29.82
N ARG A 759 -29.90 11.19 30.42
CA ARG A 759 -28.83 12.18 30.60
C ARG A 759 -28.38 12.76 29.27
N LYS A 760 -28.10 11.92 28.26
CA LYS A 760 -27.68 12.36 26.92
C LYS A 760 -28.74 13.21 26.23
N LEU A 761 -30.03 12.91 26.45
CA LEU A 761 -31.16 13.67 25.96
C LEU A 761 -31.45 14.95 26.79
N GLY A 762 -30.56 15.33 27.72
CA GLY A 762 -30.69 16.56 28.49
C GLY A 762 -31.85 16.58 29.50
N HIS A 763 -32.42 15.42 29.85
CA HIS A 763 -33.58 15.34 30.75
C HIS A 763 -33.31 15.95 32.14
N PHE A 764 -32.06 15.93 32.60
CA PHE A 764 -31.64 16.45 33.90
C PHE A 764 -31.07 17.89 33.85
N GLY A 765 -31.21 18.58 32.72
CA GLY A 765 -30.67 19.92 32.44
C GLY A 765 -29.51 19.91 31.44
N LYS A 766 -29.28 21.06 30.77
CA LYS A 766 -28.24 21.26 29.73
C LYS A 766 -27.08 22.16 30.18
N ASP A 767 -27.00 22.48 31.47
CA ASP A 767 -26.02 23.46 31.97
C ASP A 767 -24.58 22.96 31.73
N ALA A 768 -23.86 23.67 30.86
CA ALA A 768 -22.57 23.28 30.31
C ALA A 768 -21.42 23.20 31.35
N ASP A 769 -21.68 23.58 32.60
CA ASP A 769 -20.66 23.96 33.59
C ASP A 769 -20.41 22.90 34.68
N THR A 770 -21.17 21.79 34.75
CA THR A 770 -20.87 20.74 35.74
C THR A 770 -21.29 19.33 35.29
N ARG A 771 -20.44 18.66 34.50
CA ARG A 771 -20.65 17.26 34.08
C ARG A 771 -20.82 16.28 35.26
N GLU A 772 -20.21 16.56 36.41
CA GLU A 772 -20.37 15.78 37.65
C GLU A 772 -21.79 15.87 38.23
N ARG A 773 -22.42 17.05 38.21
CA ARG A 773 -23.78 17.23 38.73
C ARG A 773 -24.81 16.45 37.93
N ASP A 774 -24.62 16.26 36.63
CA ASP A 774 -25.56 15.51 35.79
C ASP A 774 -25.47 14.00 36.01
N GLU A 775 -24.29 13.49 36.38
CA GLU A 775 -24.11 12.09 36.77
C GLU A 775 -24.77 11.79 38.12
N GLU A 776 -24.57 12.66 39.12
CA GLU A 776 -25.25 12.53 40.41
C GLU A 776 -26.77 12.61 40.26
N LYS A 777 -27.31 13.48 39.40
CA LYS A 777 -28.75 13.51 39.06
C LYS A 777 -29.21 12.22 38.40
N THR A 778 -28.41 11.64 37.51
CA THR A 778 -28.73 10.36 36.84
C THR A 778 -28.82 9.22 37.86
N ILE A 779 -27.85 9.14 38.77
CA ILE A 779 -27.82 8.13 39.83
C ILE A 779 -28.97 8.34 40.81
N ALA A 780 -29.25 9.60 41.19
CA ALA A 780 -30.39 9.94 42.04
C ALA A 780 -31.72 9.54 41.39
N PHE A 781 -31.89 9.78 40.09
CA PHE A 781 -33.05 9.32 39.33
C PHE A 781 -33.18 7.80 39.37
N LEU A 782 -32.13 7.05 38.99
CA LEU A 782 -32.17 5.59 39.00
C LEU A 782 -32.47 5.05 40.41
N SER A 783 -31.93 5.67 41.46
CA SER A 783 -32.15 5.25 42.85
C SER A 783 -33.62 5.25 43.28
N GLN A 784 -34.46 6.12 42.69
CA GLN A 784 -35.90 6.20 42.96
C GLN A 784 -36.67 4.99 42.42
N TYR A 785 -36.16 4.36 41.36
CA TYR A 785 -36.75 3.21 40.68
C TYR A 785 -36.03 1.89 40.98
N ARG A 786 -35.13 1.89 41.97
CA ARG A 786 -34.40 0.71 42.42
C ARG A 786 -35.27 -0.12 43.39
N PRO A 787 -35.30 -1.45 43.29
CA PRO A 787 -36.02 -2.30 44.26
C PRO A 787 -35.50 -2.11 45.70
N ALA A 788 -36.39 -2.24 46.69
CA ALA A 788 -36.07 -1.96 48.09
C ALA A 788 -35.03 -2.92 48.73
N GLY A 789 -34.78 -4.09 48.14
CA GLY A 789 -33.90 -5.14 48.69
C GLY A 789 -32.39 -4.95 48.48
N TYR A 790 -31.95 -3.80 47.98
CA TYR A 790 -30.53 -3.52 47.70
C TYR A 790 -29.91 -2.70 48.84
N THR A 791 -29.17 -3.35 49.75
CA THR A 791 -28.43 -2.70 50.85
C THR A 791 -26.93 -2.57 50.53
N LEU A 792 -26.23 -1.68 51.22
CA LEU A 792 -24.80 -1.47 51.02
C LEU A 792 -23.98 -2.72 51.34
N GLU A 793 -24.33 -3.43 52.42
CA GLU A 793 -23.66 -4.68 52.80
C GLU A 793 -23.84 -5.76 51.75
N ARG A 794 -25.07 -5.92 51.23
CA ARG A 794 -25.36 -6.85 50.13
C ARG A 794 -24.54 -6.52 48.89
N ALA A 795 -24.51 -5.25 48.49
CA ALA A 795 -23.81 -4.82 47.29
C ALA A 795 -22.30 -5.08 47.38
N CYS A 796 -21.67 -4.76 48.53
CA CYS A 796 -20.26 -5.04 48.77
C CYS A 796 -19.94 -6.54 48.80
N GLU A 797 -20.80 -7.36 49.44
CA GLU A 797 -20.60 -8.80 49.49
C GLU A 797 -20.81 -9.46 48.12
N HIS A 798 -21.81 -9.02 47.35
CA HIS A 798 -22.05 -9.51 45.99
C HIS A 798 -20.89 -9.14 45.05
N LEU A 799 -20.37 -7.90 45.12
CA LEU A 799 -19.16 -7.54 44.36
C LEU A 799 -17.96 -8.40 44.74
N LYS A 800 -17.76 -8.67 46.03
CA LYS A 800 -16.65 -9.49 46.50
C LYS A 800 -16.73 -10.94 46.01
N GLN A 801 -17.92 -11.51 45.95
CA GLN A 801 -18.18 -12.84 45.41
C GLN A 801 -18.05 -12.89 43.88
N THR A 802 -18.49 -11.81 43.21
CA THR A 802 -18.45 -11.70 41.75
C THR A 802 -17.03 -11.54 41.22
N LEU A 803 -16.21 -10.77 41.93
CA LEU A 803 -14.81 -10.50 41.60
C LEU A 803 -13.85 -11.50 42.27
N ASP A 804 -14.35 -12.65 42.70
CA ASP A 804 -13.51 -13.70 43.28
C ASP A 804 -12.79 -14.46 42.15
N PRO A 805 -11.45 -14.44 42.09
CA PRO A 805 -10.70 -15.16 41.05
C PRO A 805 -10.94 -16.67 41.04
N GLU A 806 -11.39 -17.24 42.17
CA GLU A 806 -11.70 -18.67 42.30
C GLU A 806 -13.09 -19.04 41.73
N ASN A 807 -13.89 -18.06 41.30
CA ASN A 807 -15.22 -18.26 40.74
C ASN A 807 -15.33 -17.78 39.27
N PRO A 808 -14.84 -18.57 38.30
CA PRO A 808 -14.85 -18.19 36.87
C PRO A 808 -16.26 -18.12 36.26
N ASP A 809 -17.28 -18.69 36.91
CA ASP A 809 -18.68 -18.68 36.47
C ASP A 809 -19.51 -17.57 37.15
N ALA A 810 -18.85 -16.60 37.80
CA ALA A 810 -19.54 -15.51 38.48
C ALA A 810 -20.44 -14.71 37.53
N PRO A 811 -21.68 -14.37 37.93
CA PRO A 811 -22.60 -13.58 37.12
C PRO A 811 -22.06 -12.16 36.89
N PRO A 812 -22.54 -11.41 35.87
CA PRO A 812 -22.18 -10.01 35.69
C PRO A 812 -22.59 -9.18 36.92
N ILE A 813 -21.83 -8.11 37.20
CA ILE A 813 -22.12 -7.18 38.29
C ILE A 813 -23.52 -6.60 38.11
N ASP A 814 -24.34 -6.65 39.17
CA ASP A 814 -25.68 -6.09 39.14
C ASP A 814 -25.61 -4.55 39.16
N PRO A 815 -26.15 -3.85 38.14
CA PRO A 815 -26.15 -2.38 38.12
C PRO A 815 -26.85 -1.73 39.31
N CYS A 816 -27.81 -2.42 39.95
CA CYS A 816 -28.44 -1.92 41.18
C CYS A 816 -27.43 -1.87 42.34
N ASP A 817 -26.50 -2.81 42.43
CA ASP A 817 -25.44 -2.78 43.45
C ASP A 817 -24.48 -1.60 43.21
N LEU A 818 -24.14 -1.32 41.95
CA LEU A 818 -23.33 -0.14 41.59
C LEU A 818 -23.99 1.17 42.04
N VAL A 819 -25.28 1.35 41.74
CA VAL A 819 -26.04 2.53 42.20
C VAL A 819 -26.09 2.60 43.72
N THR A 820 -26.26 1.45 44.39
CA THR A 820 -26.28 1.35 45.86
C THR A 820 -24.98 1.85 46.48
N ILE A 821 -23.85 1.45 45.91
CA ILE A 821 -22.52 1.86 46.38
C ILE A 821 -22.30 3.35 46.09
N ALA A 822 -22.68 3.82 44.89
CA ALA A 822 -22.52 5.21 44.49
C ALA A 822 -23.28 6.20 45.39
N ILE A 823 -24.57 5.92 45.70
CA ILE A 823 -25.36 6.80 46.57
C ILE A 823 -24.90 6.79 48.05
N ASN A 824 -24.21 5.73 48.48
CA ASN A 824 -23.71 5.58 49.85
C ASN A 824 -22.20 5.88 49.95
N LYS A 825 -21.61 6.63 49.01
CA LYS A 825 -20.17 6.93 48.97
C LYS A 825 -19.60 7.46 50.30
N SER A 826 -20.37 8.24 51.05
CA SER A 826 -19.96 8.82 52.34
C SER A 826 -19.88 7.80 53.49
N GLN A 827 -20.49 6.62 53.35
CA GLN A 827 -20.48 5.55 54.35
C GLN A 827 -19.41 4.49 54.06
N LEU A 828 -18.71 4.61 52.93
CA LEU A 828 -17.74 3.64 52.45
C LEU A 828 -16.32 3.99 52.88
N ASP A 829 -15.59 2.96 53.28
CA ASP A 829 -14.13 2.98 53.34
C ASP A 829 -13.59 2.66 51.93
N ILE A 830 -13.31 3.72 51.16
CA ILE A 830 -12.91 3.61 49.74
C ILE A 830 -11.59 2.85 49.58
N GLU A 831 -10.62 3.10 50.46
CA GLU A 831 -9.32 2.42 50.44
C GLU A 831 -9.50 0.91 50.66
N LYS A 832 -10.36 0.53 51.62
CA LYS A 832 -10.67 -0.87 51.89
C LYS A 832 -11.50 -1.52 50.78
N LEU A 833 -12.45 -0.79 50.19
CA LEU A 833 -13.23 -1.27 49.04
C LEU A 833 -12.31 -1.58 47.86
N TYR A 834 -11.37 -0.67 47.54
CA TYR A 834 -10.42 -0.90 46.47
C TYR A 834 -9.46 -2.04 46.80
N SER A 835 -8.73 -1.94 47.91
CA SER A 835 -7.66 -2.90 48.26
C SER A 835 -8.15 -4.33 48.50
N LYS A 836 -9.40 -4.52 48.97
CA LYS A 836 -9.93 -5.86 49.29
C LYS A 836 -10.88 -6.44 48.25
N ILE A 837 -11.50 -5.62 47.40
CA ILE A 837 -12.55 -6.06 46.47
C ILE A 837 -12.19 -5.70 45.04
N LEU A 838 -12.07 -4.40 44.71
CA LEU A 838 -11.91 -3.96 43.31
C LEU A 838 -10.52 -4.26 42.73
N SER A 839 -9.49 -4.38 43.56
CA SER A 839 -8.12 -4.74 43.12
C SER A 839 -7.96 -6.21 42.74
N ARG A 840 -8.97 -7.06 43.01
CA ARG A 840 -8.93 -8.49 42.70
C ARG A 840 -9.05 -8.78 41.21
N ILE A 841 -9.69 -7.89 40.47
CA ILE A 841 -9.82 -7.99 39.01
C ILE A 841 -8.61 -7.36 38.33
N ASP A 842 -8.09 -8.05 37.33
CA ASP A 842 -7.10 -7.47 36.43
C ASP A 842 -7.80 -6.71 35.30
N LEU A 843 -7.82 -5.39 35.42
CA LEU A 843 -8.43 -4.50 34.43
C LEU A 843 -7.76 -4.56 33.04
N GLU A 844 -6.61 -5.22 32.89
CA GLU A 844 -5.94 -5.41 31.61
C GLU A 844 -6.35 -6.69 30.88
N THR A 845 -6.63 -7.77 31.62
CA THR A 845 -6.85 -9.11 31.05
C THR A 845 -8.26 -9.64 31.21
N ASP A 846 -9.07 -9.05 32.09
CA ASP A 846 -10.46 -9.46 32.27
C ASP A 846 -11.29 -9.19 31.00
N THR A 847 -11.94 -10.25 30.52
CA THR A 847 -12.78 -10.24 29.30
C THR A 847 -14.22 -10.65 29.59
N ILE A 848 -14.57 -10.88 30.86
CA ILE A 848 -15.94 -11.17 31.27
C ILE A 848 -16.77 -9.93 30.95
N GLU A 849 -17.89 -10.15 30.24
CA GLU A 849 -18.58 -9.17 29.38
C GLU A 849 -18.78 -7.76 29.99
N ARG A 850 -18.87 -7.64 31.33
CA ARG A 850 -19.08 -6.37 32.04
C ARG A 850 -18.29 -6.14 33.32
N HIS A 851 -17.57 -7.12 33.87
CA HIS A 851 -16.88 -6.95 35.16
C HIS A 851 -15.88 -5.80 35.12
N CYS A 852 -14.95 -5.86 34.17
CA CYS A 852 -13.95 -4.82 33.97
C CYS A 852 -14.58 -3.43 33.78
N ARG A 853 -15.58 -3.30 32.89
CA ARG A 853 -16.22 -2.01 32.58
C ARG A 853 -16.89 -1.37 33.79
N ASP A 854 -17.61 -2.17 34.57
CA ASP A 854 -18.41 -1.67 35.69
C ASP A 854 -17.52 -1.35 36.92
N VAL A 855 -16.44 -2.10 37.13
CA VAL A 855 -15.39 -1.75 38.11
C VAL A 855 -14.68 -0.47 37.73
N ILE A 856 -14.31 -0.30 36.45
CA ILE A 856 -13.71 0.93 35.94
C ILE A 856 -14.61 2.13 36.19
N TRP A 857 -15.91 1.99 35.87
CA TRP A 857 -16.89 3.05 36.12
C TRP A 857 -16.93 3.43 37.60
N LEU A 858 -16.97 2.43 38.49
CA LEU A 858 -17.01 2.65 39.94
C LEU A 858 -15.72 3.34 40.46
N CYS A 859 -14.55 2.93 39.97
CA CYS A 859 -13.27 3.57 40.29
C CYS A 859 -13.25 5.05 39.88
N GLY A 860 -13.77 5.36 38.69
CA GLY A 860 -13.89 6.75 38.22
C GLY A 860 -14.89 7.56 39.07
N HIS A 861 -16.06 6.99 39.35
CA HIS A 861 -17.12 7.67 40.11
C HIS A 861 -16.74 7.94 41.57
N LEU A 862 -16.05 7.00 42.21
CA LEU A 862 -15.54 7.12 43.59
C LEU A 862 -14.19 7.84 43.67
N GLN A 863 -13.63 8.29 42.53
CA GLN A 863 -12.34 8.99 42.43
C GLN A 863 -11.19 8.22 43.10
N ILE A 864 -11.10 6.92 42.85
CA ILE A 864 -10.10 6.03 43.49
C ILE A 864 -8.74 6.22 42.82
N GLU A 865 -7.85 7.00 43.44
CA GLU A 865 -6.53 7.28 42.88
C GLU A 865 -5.63 6.03 42.76
N GLU A 866 -5.76 5.07 43.66
CA GLU A 866 -5.00 3.81 43.66
C GLU A 866 -5.29 2.94 42.43
N SER A 867 -6.40 3.22 41.72
CA SER A 867 -6.81 2.52 40.50
C SER A 867 -6.08 2.99 39.24
N ILE A 868 -5.44 4.17 39.27
CA ILE A 868 -4.84 4.81 38.08
C ILE A 868 -3.87 3.89 37.32
N PRO A 869 -2.93 3.15 37.96
CA PRO A 869 -2.04 2.27 37.23
C PRO A 869 -2.78 1.17 36.46
N GLY A 870 -3.84 0.62 37.04
CA GLY A 870 -4.70 -0.38 36.38
C GLY A 870 -5.50 0.22 35.23
N LEU A 871 -6.04 1.43 35.42
CA LEU A 871 -6.77 2.17 34.38
C LEU A 871 -5.88 2.56 33.20
N ILE A 872 -4.61 2.93 33.44
CA ILE A 872 -3.64 3.23 32.37
C ILE A 872 -3.37 1.97 31.53
N ARG A 873 -3.09 0.82 32.17
CA ARG A 873 -2.89 -0.45 31.46
C ARG A 873 -4.14 -0.85 30.69
N CYS A 874 -5.31 -0.72 31.31
CA CYS A 874 -6.60 -0.94 30.68
C CYS A 874 -6.78 -0.06 29.42
N ALA A 875 -6.64 1.26 29.54
CA ALA A 875 -6.79 2.18 28.41
C ALA A 875 -5.83 1.88 27.26
N ARG A 876 -4.61 1.41 27.53
CA ARG A 876 -3.59 1.13 26.51
C ARG A 876 -3.73 -0.25 25.89
N ASN A 877 -4.00 -1.28 26.68
CA ASN A 877 -3.75 -2.67 26.30
C ASN A 877 -5.02 -3.53 26.21
N GLN A 878 -6.17 -3.08 26.74
CA GLN A 878 -7.38 -3.91 26.73
C GLN A 878 -7.84 -4.22 25.30
N PRO A 879 -8.15 -5.50 24.99
CA PRO A 879 -8.66 -5.87 23.67
C PRO A 879 -10.05 -5.28 23.40
N GLN A 880 -10.89 -5.18 24.43
CA GLN A 880 -12.26 -4.67 24.30
C GLN A 880 -12.29 -3.14 24.26
N SER A 881 -12.79 -2.58 23.17
CA SER A 881 -12.84 -1.13 22.97
C SER A 881 -13.73 -0.41 23.99
N THR A 882 -14.77 -1.07 24.48
CA THR A 882 -15.66 -0.57 25.53
C THR A 882 -14.95 -0.39 26.86
N ASN A 883 -13.97 -1.25 27.19
CA ASN A 883 -13.17 -1.16 28.41
C ASN A 883 -12.13 -0.05 28.29
N ARG A 884 -11.44 0.06 27.14
CA ARG A 884 -10.52 1.19 26.87
C ARG A 884 -11.24 2.53 26.96
N ASN A 885 -12.43 2.61 26.37
CA ASN A 885 -13.30 3.78 26.46
C ASN A 885 -13.64 4.13 27.92
N ALA A 886 -14.15 3.17 28.68
CA ALA A 886 -14.52 3.38 30.08
C ALA A 886 -13.31 3.81 30.93
N ALA A 887 -12.13 3.23 30.69
CA ALA A 887 -10.91 3.58 31.42
C ALA A 887 -10.46 5.01 31.10
N THR A 888 -10.57 5.41 29.83
CA THR A 888 -10.28 6.77 29.36
C THR A 888 -11.19 7.79 30.05
N GLU A 889 -12.49 7.48 30.18
CA GLU A 889 -13.44 8.31 30.93
C GLU A 889 -13.10 8.36 32.43
N ALA A 890 -12.82 7.21 33.05
CA ALA A 890 -12.52 7.11 34.48
C ALA A 890 -11.26 7.90 34.87
N LEU A 891 -10.21 7.87 34.05
CA LEU A 891 -9.00 8.67 34.25
C LEU A 891 -9.31 10.18 34.28
N GLY A 892 -10.21 10.64 33.40
CA GLY A 892 -10.67 12.03 33.41
C GLY A 892 -11.44 12.39 34.67
N LYS A 893 -12.31 11.49 35.16
CA LYS A 893 -13.12 11.69 36.38
C LYS A 893 -12.32 11.71 37.66
N ILE A 894 -11.27 10.89 37.76
CA ILE A 894 -10.36 10.90 38.91
C ILE A 894 -9.64 12.26 39.00
N GLY A 895 -9.44 12.94 37.87
CA GLY A 895 -8.95 14.32 37.86
C GLY A 895 -7.45 14.47 38.17
N LYS A 896 -6.73 13.38 38.44
CA LYS A 896 -5.31 13.41 38.78
C LYS A 896 -4.46 13.72 37.54
N VAL A 897 -3.85 14.90 37.53
CA VAL A 897 -2.91 15.30 36.48
C VAL A 897 -1.54 14.67 36.75
N SER A 898 -1.15 13.71 35.93
CA SER A 898 0.21 13.15 35.92
C SER A 898 0.71 12.98 34.48
N PRO A 899 2.03 12.99 34.23
CA PRO A 899 2.57 12.79 32.89
C PRO A 899 2.09 11.49 32.23
N GLU A 900 1.96 10.41 32.99
CA GLU A 900 1.47 9.13 32.45
C GLU A 900 -0.01 9.16 32.10
N VAL A 901 -0.85 9.85 32.88
CA VAL A 901 -2.28 10.02 32.57
C VAL A 901 -2.44 10.85 31.31
N VAL A 902 -1.73 11.99 31.21
CA VAL A 902 -1.78 12.87 30.03
C VAL A 902 -1.30 12.12 28.77
N ASP A 903 -0.14 11.46 28.81
CA ASP A 903 0.38 10.66 27.69
C ASP A 903 -0.60 9.54 27.28
N THR A 904 -1.26 8.90 28.25
CA THR A 904 -2.28 7.90 27.96
C THR A 904 -3.47 8.50 27.21
N LEU A 905 -4.04 9.59 27.72
CA LEU A 905 -5.19 10.25 27.11
C LEU A 905 -4.87 10.81 25.72
N GLU A 906 -3.68 11.39 25.52
CA GLU A 906 -3.23 11.84 24.20
C GLU A 906 -3.13 10.70 23.19
N LYS A 907 -2.61 9.52 23.60
CA LYS A 907 -2.60 8.33 22.74
C LYS A 907 -4.02 7.88 22.38
N GLN A 908 -4.96 7.97 23.33
CA GLN A 908 -6.36 7.61 23.11
C GLN A 908 -7.09 8.53 22.12
N LEU A 909 -6.56 9.72 21.80
CA LEU A 909 -7.10 10.58 20.74
C LEU A 909 -7.02 9.95 19.35
N THR A 910 -6.25 8.86 19.17
CA THR A 910 -6.14 8.15 17.88
C THR A 910 -6.72 6.73 17.92
N ASP A 911 -7.37 6.32 19.01
CA ASP A 911 -7.93 4.96 19.17
C ASP A 911 -8.90 4.60 18.03
N GLY A 912 -8.91 3.30 17.68
CA GLY A 912 -9.77 2.77 16.61
C GLY A 912 -11.26 3.00 16.88
N TYR A 913 -11.68 2.98 18.14
CA TYR A 913 -13.07 3.18 18.54
C TYR A 913 -13.37 4.66 18.79
N HIS A 914 -14.40 5.18 18.13
CA HIS A 914 -14.73 6.61 18.15
C HIS A 914 -15.11 7.14 19.53
N ARG A 915 -15.76 6.33 20.37
CA ARG A 915 -16.11 6.75 21.73
C ARG A 915 -14.87 6.94 22.59
N THR A 916 -13.86 6.08 22.47
CA THR A 916 -12.59 6.24 23.20
C THR A 916 -11.94 7.59 22.89
N ARG A 917 -11.93 8.00 21.61
CA ARG A 917 -11.39 9.31 21.21
C ARG A 917 -12.21 10.49 21.73
N LEU A 918 -13.54 10.36 21.68
CA LEU A 918 -14.46 11.34 22.26
C LEU A 918 -14.19 11.52 23.75
N HIS A 919 -14.10 10.42 24.50
CA HIS A 919 -13.81 10.46 25.93
C HIS A 919 -12.39 10.92 26.22
N ALA A 920 -11.41 10.65 25.36
CA ALA A 920 -10.06 11.19 25.50
C ALA A 920 -10.06 12.73 25.44
N ALA A 921 -10.77 13.32 24.47
CA ALA A 921 -10.90 14.77 24.36
C ALA A 921 -11.62 15.39 25.58
N ILE A 922 -12.72 14.75 26.01
CA ILE A 922 -13.49 15.13 27.21
C ILE A 922 -12.63 15.03 28.47
N SER A 923 -11.86 13.96 28.63
CA SER A 923 -11.02 13.73 29.81
C SER A 923 -9.84 14.70 29.86
N LEU A 924 -9.21 15.02 28.72
CA LEU A 924 -8.14 16.02 28.64
C LEU A 924 -8.63 17.42 29.04
N GLU A 925 -9.85 17.79 28.63
CA GLU A 925 -10.50 19.02 29.09
C GLU A 925 -10.88 18.95 30.57
N GLY A 926 -11.41 17.81 31.04
CA GLY A 926 -11.79 17.59 32.44
C GLY A 926 -10.62 17.75 33.42
N ILE A 927 -9.44 17.25 33.06
CA ILE A 927 -8.21 17.42 33.86
C ILE A 927 -7.49 18.75 33.59
N ARG A 928 -8.05 19.60 32.71
CA ARG A 928 -7.49 20.92 32.32
C ARG A 928 -6.05 20.85 31.79
N SER A 929 -5.75 19.84 30.97
CA SER A 929 -4.41 19.64 30.39
C SER A 929 -4.14 20.62 29.23
N THR A 930 -3.62 21.81 29.54
CA THR A 930 -3.24 22.80 28.51
C THR A 930 -2.06 22.34 27.64
N SER A 931 -1.20 21.44 28.15
CA SER A 931 -0.11 20.82 27.38
C SER A 931 -0.61 19.96 26.21
N SER A 932 -1.85 19.48 26.27
CA SER A 932 -2.43 18.59 25.25
C SER A 932 -3.11 19.33 24.09
N LEU A 933 -3.07 20.67 24.06
CA LEU A 933 -3.65 21.47 22.97
C LEU A 933 -3.10 21.06 21.59
N GLY A 934 -1.78 20.86 21.47
CA GLY A 934 -1.17 20.44 20.21
C GLY A 934 -1.64 19.05 19.74
N ALA A 935 -1.78 18.11 20.67
CA ALA A 935 -2.29 16.77 20.38
C ALA A 935 -3.76 16.80 19.94
N LEU A 936 -4.60 17.60 20.62
CA LEU A 936 -6.01 17.80 20.28
C LEU A 936 -6.17 18.48 18.91
N GLU A 937 -5.39 19.50 18.60
CA GLU A 937 -5.43 20.20 17.31
C GLU A 937 -5.02 19.29 16.15
N LYS A 938 -3.98 18.47 16.35
CA LYS A 938 -3.56 17.47 15.38
C LYS A 938 -4.68 16.44 15.16
N ALA A 939 -5.21 15.87 16.25
CA ALA A 939 -6.26 14.87 16.17
C ALA A 939 -7.54 15.42 15.51
N LEU A 940 -7.92 16.67 15.79
CA LEU A 940 -9.10 17.31 15.18
C LEU A 940 -8.98 17.44 13.65
N LYS A 941 -7.78 17.68 13.11
CA LYS A 941 -7.56 17.75 11.66
C LYS A 941 -7.80 16.41 10.99
N GLU A 942 -7.37 15.33 11.64
CA GLU A 942 -7.47 13.95 11.15
C GLU A 942 -8.81 13.27 11.52
N GLU A 943 -9.63 13.89 12.36
CA GLU A 943 -10.88 13.31 12.86
C GLU A 943 -12.02 13.49 11.86
N GLU A 944 -12.71 12.39 11.55
CA GLU A 944 -13.77 12.37 10.54
C GLU A 944 -15.17 12.20 11.15
N VAL A 945 -15.25 11.71 12.40
CA VAL A 945 -16.53 11.50 13.08
C VAL A 945 -17.02 12.85 13.63
N PRO A 946 -18.16 13.41 13.16
CA PRO A 946 -18.61 14.74 13.56
C PRO A 946 -18.71 14.92 15.08
N ALA A 947 -19.24 13.91 15.78
CA ALA A 947 -19.36 13.92 17.25
C ALA A 947 -18.02 14.14 17.97
N VAL A 948 -16.96 13.51 17.46
CA VAL A 948 -15.62 13.56 18.06
C VAL A 948 -14.97 14.89 17.72
N ARG A 949 -15.16 15.40 16.48
CA ARG A 949 -14.70 16.73 16.09
C ARG A 949 -15.29 17.82 16.99
N ASP A 950 -16.60 17.76 17.25
CA ASP A 950 -17.27 18.72 18.13
C ASP A 950 -16.71 18.66 19.56
N ALA A 951 -16.49 17.45 20.08
CA ALA A 951 -15.89 17.25 21.40
C ALA A 951 -14.45 17.79 21.48
N MET A 952 -13.62 17.52 20.48
CA MET A 952 -12.25 18.04 20.38
C MET A 952 -12.23 19.56 20.23
N ALA A 953 -13.07 20.13 19.38
CA ALA A 953 -13.17 21.57 19.18
C ALA A 953 -13.64 22.29 20.46
N LEU A 954 -14.62 21.72 21.16
CA LEU A 954 -15.08 22.23 22.45
C LEU A 954 -13.97 22.15 23.51
N ALA A 955 -13.27 21.01 23.59
CA ALA A 955 -12.14 20.83 24.50
C ALA A 955 -11.04 21.86 24.27
N ILE A 956 -10.63 22.08 23.01
CA ILE A 956 -9.65 23.09 22.62
C ILE A 956 -10.12 24.50 23.02
N THR A 957 -11.38 24.83 22.72
CA THR A 957 -11.94 26.15 23.03
C THR A 957 -11.90 26.44 24.53
N ARG A 958 -12.28 25.46 25.35
CA ARG A 958 -12.30 25.59 26.81
C ARG A 958 -10.88 25.62 27.40
N LEU A 959 -9.99 24.77 26.92
CA LEU A 959 -8.59 24.73 27.37
C LEU A 959 -7.82 26.01 27.03
N ARG A 960 -8.19 26.72 25.96
CA ARG A 960 -7.65 28.04 25.63
C ARG A 960 -8.21 29.17 26.49
N ALA A 961 -9.38 28.95 27.11
CA ALA A 961 -10.05 29.93 27.95
C ALA A 961 -9.62 29.85 29.43
N THR A 962 -9.09 28.69 29.85
CA THR A 962 -8.36 28.48 31.13
C THR A 962 -6.92 28.94 31.03
#